data_AF-A0AAU4DWL3-F1
#
_entry.id   AF-A0AAU4DWL3-F1
#
_cell.length_a   1.000
_cell.length_b   1.000
_cell.length_c   1.000
_cell.angle_alpha   90.00
_cell.angle_beta   90.00
_cell.angle_gamma   90.00
#
_symmetry.space_group_name_H-M   'P 1'
#
loop_
_entity.id
_entity.type
_entity.pdbx_description
1 polymer ?
#
loop_
_entity_poly.entity_id
_entity_poly.type
_entity_poly.pdbx_seq_one_letter_code
_entity_poly.pdbx_strand_id
1 'polypeptide(L)'
;MTSHASNPLPSAPVPEPDWPYLIEHGLDRETLELHFPLGADWHTLRACAHPACDRPADKHPWLCWQCCTAWRKAGSPGDVASWCAAAPAPPARRVYGEKRCAVGCPRPAEASGLCKSCVSARKATGLSVEEYLATGPAPRPGLGECVVRVCSRWAVQKGRRLCLPHQRQWADAGRPDLPRWALTAPAVYTTMGLVPLGDLGETLRIQVLRGYETQLRQGGRISPTQVKAAIRWLVDHSVTDLLTADLPAKGQTTTCLRLWQRSVPLLDADRESEHRRTVIRLNVLNPRYAGRIVDLSDVHAPWLLRAVQEHILLLSSSGASTARLQSAGYAARWFAMFLRTLPGEGRQPAKVGRAGMTMYLRWLAARARDTSDYESLAAADPRREVIAERLLPSLAGAGPLLVTPQRHWGLVHTLRAILDQSRSALAEAGAAEVHLLAQEVPPFPERDDTDSELEGRSQDALPETVFLQLMAEENLALLQDGTPRDFVELSLRVGRRPWEVRHLEFDCVQWHDVDIEAPDGSVQRRRYPFLVYWMQKVRRRHKLPLHLTDVEVITRQQDHLRREFPQWFDTDGQPLSPQLLLFPTPRLTRANKFGERPYDSSTSGYWLDVWMDRFPQLLDEHDQDFDRSRIFPYAFRHTYAQLRADAGVPLEILQVLMAHLEPSTTQIYYRVSHPRRVEAVRAIAAKYQFDISGGRLRARGPADDLADRARAGVGQVPVPGGTCHEMNNVRADGHGCPVYYRCFSCKFFTTDFTQLPELRQLRDSKAEQLVRLEAAYGSLLVPGPLSRANTELLRQELAQIDELISKCETDLGSLTEEDKATVEAWLHSRDRFLTVIPVAAVLAGRQQLAQPTIDPILLTWEAR
;
A
#
# COMPACT_ATOMS: atom_id res chain seq x y z
N MET A 1 24.79 -40.35 13.80
CA MET A 1 23.75 -41.15 13.10
C MET A 1 23.37 -40.38 11.84
N THR A 2 23.41 -41.07 10.71
CA THR A 2 23.25 -40.55 9.35
C THR A 2 21.95 -39.77 9.17
N SER A 3 22.06 -38.56 8.62
CA SER A 3 20.92 -37.75 8.19
C SER A 3 20.18 -38.47 7.06
N HIS A 4 18.98 -38.98 7.35
CA HIS A 4 18.07 -39.39 6.30
C HIS A 4 17.58 -38.14 5.58
N ALA A 5 18.17 -37.87 4.41
CA ALA A 5 17.54 -37.04 3.40
C ALA A 5 16.18 -37.67 3.07
N SER A 6 15.10 -36.97 3.43
CA SER A 6 13.75 -37.32 3.00
C SER A 6 13.72 -37.36 1.49
N ASN A 7 13.65 -38.57 0.90
CA ASN A 7 13.40 -38.72 -0.52
C ASN A 7 12.08 -38.01 -0.85
N PRO A 8 12.03 -37.09 -1.83
CA PRO A 8 10.76 -36.56 -2.31
C PRO A 8 9.95 -37.74 -2.86
N LEU A 9 8.71 -37.90 -2.36
CA LEU A 9 7.74 -38.83 -2.92
C LEU A 9 7.61 -38.57 -4.44
N PRO A 10 7.55 -39.62 -5.28
CA PRO A 10 7.36 -39.43 -6.72
C PRO A 10 6.07 -38.65 -6.96
N SER A 11 6.15 -37.58 -7.74
CA SER A 11 4.99 -36.80 -8.14
C SER A 11 3.98 -37.71 -8.84
N ALA A 12 2.69 -37.59 -8.51
CA ALA A 12 1.63 -38.31 -9.22
C ALA A 12 1.75 -38.10 -10.75
N PRO A 13 1.44 -39.13 -11.57
CA PRO A 13 1.53 -39.01 -13.02
C PRO A 13 0.63 -37.89 -13.51
N VAL A 14 1.21 -36.96 -14.29
CA VAL A 14 0.45 -35.85 -14.88
C VAL A 14 -0.39 -36.40 -16.04
N PRO A 15 -1.70 -36.06 -16.13
CA PRO A 15 -2.55 -36.50 -17.22
C PRO A 15 -2.01 -36.09 -18.59
N GLU A 16 -2.42 -36.83 -19.63
CA GLU A 16 -2.06 -36.46 -21.00
C GLU A 16 -2.56 -35.06 -21.39
N PRO A 17 -1.79 -34.30 -22.18
CA PRO A 17 -2.24 -33.03 -22.75
C PRO A 17 -3.44 -33.18 -23.69
N ASP A 18 -4.23 -32.10 -23.81
CA ASP A 18 -5.22 -31.99 -24.87
C ASP A 18 -4.50 -31.77 -26.21
N TRP A 19 -4.19 -32.87 -26.88
CA TRP A 19 -3.40 -32.86 -28.12
C TRP A 19 -4.06 -32.03 -29.24
N PRO A 20 -5.37 -32.18 -29.54
CA PRO A 20 -6.04 -31.31 -30.52
C PRO A 20 -5.90 -29.82 -30.20
N TYR A 21 -6.14 -29.42 -28.95
CA TYR A 21 -6.03 -28.02 -28.54
C TYR A 21 -4.61 -27.47 -28.70
N LEU A 22 -3.60 -28.25 -28.32
CA LEU A 22 -2.20 -27.84 -28.47
C LEU A 22 -1.76 -27.73 -29.94
N ILE A 23 -2.25 -28.60 -30.82
CA ILE A 23 -1.97 -28.55 -32.27
C ILE A 23 -2.52 -27.26 -32.87
N GLU A 24 -3.76 -26.88 -32.52
CA GLU A 24 -4.36 -25.60 -32.94
C GLU A 24 -3.53 -24.40 -32.47
N HIS A 25 -2.84 -24.53 -31.32
CA HIS A 25 -2.01 -23.50 -30.72
C HIS A 25 -0.50 -23.71 -30.95
N GLY A 26 -0.18 -24.30 -32.10
CA GLY A 26 1.17 -24.29 -32.67
C GLY A 26 2.04 -25.50 -32.36
N LEU A 27 1.54 -26.55 -31.72
CA LEU A 27 2.32 -27.78 -31.51
C LEU A 27 2.36 -28.64 -32.78
N ASP A 28 3.57 -28.91 -33.27
CA ASP A 28 3.84 -30.00 -34.20
C ASP A 28 4.33 -31.23 -33.41
N ARG A 29 3.55 -32.31 -33.45
CA ARG A 29 3.84 -33.54 -32.71
C ARG A 29 4.90 -34.41 -33.36
N GLU A 30 5.06 -34.35 -34.68
CA GLU A 30 6.05 -35.16 -35.40
C GLU A 30 7.44 -34.60 -35.18
N THR A 31 7.59 -33.27 -35.28
CA THR A 31 8.86 -32.58 -35.11
C THR A 31 9.15 -32.21 -33.65
N LEU A 32 8.15 -32.29 -32.77
CA LEU A 32 8.20 -31.87 -31.36
C LEU A 32 8.59 -30.39 -31.22
N GLU A 33 7.92 -29.54 -31.97
CA GLU A 33 8.18 -28.10 -32.02
C GLU A 33 6.92 -27.29 -31.70
N LEU A 34 7.09 -26.19 -30.96
CA LEU A 34 6.06 -25.15 -30.83
C LEU A 34 6.34 -24.02 -31.81
N HIS A 35 5.38 -23.78 -32.70
CA HIS A 35 5.39 -22.79 -33.76
C HIS A 35 4.49 -21.60 -33.39
N PHE A 36 5.01 -20.38 -33.55
CA PHE A 36 4.32 -19.14 -33.18
C PHE A 36 4.11 -18.27 -34.43
N PRO A 37 3.04 -18.52 -35.20
CA PRO A 37 2.77 -17.83 -36.46
C PRO A 37 2.51 -16.32 -36.25
N LEU A 38 3.20 -15.46 -37.00
CA LEU A 38 3.09 -14.01 -36.81
C LEU A 38 1.65 -13.54 -36.95
N GLY A 39 1.15 -12.81 -35.95
CA GLY A 39 -0.20 -12.26 -35.97
C GLY A 39 -1.23 -13.04 -35.16
N ALA A 40 -0.96 -14.28 -34.75
CA ALA A 40 -1.93 -15.01 -33.94
C ALA A 40 -2.19 -14.30 -32.60
N ASP A 41 -3.44 -14.33 -32.18
CA ASP A 41 -3.98 -13.54 -31.07
C ASP A 41 -3.50 -14.03 -29.69
N TRP A 42 -3.21 -15.32 -29.56
CA TRP A 42 -2.77 -16.00 -28.33
C TRP A 42 -1.29 -15.82 -27.98
N HIS A 43 -0.46 -15.23 -28.84
CA HIS A 43 0.94 -14.90 -28.52
C HIS A 43 1.36 -13.47 -28.87
N THR A 44 2.56 -13.05 -28.44
CA THR A 44 3.00 -11.65 -28.52
C THR A 44 3.66 -11.25 -29.85
N LEU A 45 3.97 -12.19 -30.75
CA LEU A 45 4.68 -11.85 -31.99
C LEU A 45 3.72 -11.34 -33.05
N ARG A 46 4.10 -10.24 -33.69
CA ARG A 46 3.42 -9.60 -34.82
C ARG A 46 4.39 -9.43 -35.98
N ALA A 47 3.85 -9.22 -37.18
CA ALA A 47 4.65 -8.75 -38.30
C ALA A 47 5.22 -7.37 -37.99
N CYS A 48 6.40 -7.06 -38.52
CA CYS A 48 6.95 -5.72 -38.44
C CYS A 48 6.04 -4.74 -39.19
N ALA A 49 5.74 -3.58 -38.60
CA ALA A 49 4.91 -2.54 -39.22
C ALA A 49 5.53 -1.94 -40.49
N HIS A 50 6.83 -2.13 -40.70
CA HIS A 50 7.51 -1.75 -41.94
C HIS A 50 7.14 -2.73 -43.06
N PRO A 51 6.49 -2.29 -44.16
CA PRO A 51 5.91 -3.17 -45.17
C PRO A 51 6.94 -4.04 -45.90
N ALA A 52 8.15 -3.51 -46.09
CA ALA A 52 9.29 -4.26 -46.66
C ALA A 52 10.06 -5.14 -45.63
N CYS A 53 9.51 -5.41 -44.45
CA CYS A 53 10.20 -6.16 -43.38
C CYS A 53 9.41 -7.41 -42.95
N ASP A 54 10.04 -8.57 -43.07
CA ASP A 54 9.49 -9.88 -42.69
C ASP A 54 9.86 -10.30 -41.24
N ARG A 55 10.49 -9.41 -40.47
CA ARG A 55 10.96 -9.73 -39.12
C ARG A 55 9.82 -9.68 -38.10
N PRO A 56 9.84 -10.55 -37.08
CA PRO A 56 8.91 -10.45 -35.96
C PRO A 56 9.15 -9.18 -35.15
N ALA A 57 8.05 -8.61 -34.65
CA ALA A 57 8.03 -7.57 -33.63
C ALA A 57 7.22 -8.05 -32.42
N ASP A 58 7.73 -7.82 -31.21
CA ASP A 58 7.13 -8.31 -29.96
C ASP A 58 6.57 -7.17 -29.08
N LYS A 59 6.77 -5.90 -29.48
CA LYS A 59 6.39 -4.70 -28.72
C LYS A 59 5.92 -3.58 -29.64
N HIS A 60 5.01 -2.75 -29.15
CA HIS A 60 4.63 -1.49 -29.78
C HIS A 60 5.88 -0.61 -30.03
N PRO A 61 6.03 0.06 -31.18
CA PRO A 61 5.05 0.24 -32.27
C PRO A 61 5.07 -0.88 -33.34
N TRP A 62 5.33 -2.12 -32.92
CA TRP A 62 5.40 -3.29 -33.79
C TRP A 62 6.50 -3.20 -34.83
N LEU A 63 7.59 -2.53 -34.50
CA LEU A 63 8.82 -2.53 -35.28
C LEU A 63 9.77 -3.60 -34.74
N CYS A 64 10.39 -4.39 -35.63
CA CYS A 64 11.48 -5.27 -35.23
C CYS A 64 12.66 -4.45 -34.65
N TRP A 65 13.58 -5.08 -33.94
CA TRP A 65 14.71 -4.37 -33.30
C TRP A 65 15.47 -3.43 -34.26
N GLN A 66 15.70 -3.83 -35.52
CA GLN A 66 16.40 -3.01 -36.50
C GLN A 66 15.57 -1.80 -36.96
N CYS A 67 14.32 -2.01 -37.37
CA CYS A 67 13.43 -0.91 -37.77
C CYS A 67 13.17 0.04 -36.60
N CYS A 68 13.02 -0.49 -35.38
CA CYS A 68 12.86 0.31 -34.18
C CYS A 68 14.11 1.16 -33.89
N THR A 69 15.30 0.62 -34.13
CA THR A 69 16.56 1.38 -33.99
C THR A 69 16.65 2.50 -35.03
N ALA A 70 16.28 2.22 -36.29
CA ALA A 70 16.23 3.24 -37.34
C ALA A 70 15.19 4.34 -37.03
N TRP A 71 14.01 3.95 -36.56
CA TRP A 71 12.94 4.86 -36.13
C TRP A 71 13.38 5.74 -34.96
N ARG A 72 14.06 5.18 -33.95
CA ARG A 72 14.63 5.97 -32.85
C ARG A 72 15.70 6.95 -33.32
N LYS A 73 16.57 6.55 -34.25
CA LYS A 73 17.57 7.44 -34.86
C LYS A 73 16.93 8.60 -35.63
N ALA A 74 15.74 8.39 -36.18
CA ALA A 74 14.96 9.43 -36.85
C ALA A 74 14.18 10.33 -35.87
N GLY A 75 14.46 10.29 -34.56
CA GLY A 75 13.79 11.11 -33.56
C GLY A 75 12.47 10.53 -33.03
N SER A 76 12.19 9.25 -33.29
CA SER A 76 10.96 8.57 -32.88
C SER A 76 9.66 9.29 -33.32
N PRO A 77 9.45 9.54 -34.64
CA PRO A 77 8.25 10.22 -35.14
C PRO A 77 6.95 9.57 -34.62
N GLY A 78 5.97 10.40 -34.22
CA GLY A 78 4.71 9.94 -33.63
C GLY A 78 3.86 9.07 -34.56
N ASP A 79 3.92 9.31 -35.88
CA ASP A 79 3.29 8.46 -36.89
C ASP A 79 4.28 7.43 -37.45
N VAL A 80 4.17 6.21 -36.93
CA VAL A 80 5.03 5.08 -37.31
C VAL A 80 4.68 4.57 -38.71
N ALA A 81 3.42 4.67 -39.14
CA ALA A 81 2.99 4.17 -40.45
C ALA A 81 3.54 5.06 -41.57
N SER A 82 3.43 6.38 -41.42
CA SER A 82 4.01 7.36 -42.35
C SER A 82 5.53 7.23 -42.40
N TRP A 83 6.21 7.08 -41.25
CA TRP A 83 7.65 6.83 -41.23
C TRP A 83 8.01 5.52 -41.96
N CYS A 84 7.30 4.42 -41.71
CA CYS A 84 7.54 3.13 -42.38
C CYS A 84 7.35 3.19 -43.90
N ALA A 85 6.44 4.05 -44.39
CA ALA A 85 6.22 4.24 -45.82
C ALA A 85 7.35 5.04 -46.48
N ALA A 86 7.95 5.99 -45.76
CA ALA A 86 9.03 6.84 -46.26
C ALA A 86 10.45 6.30 -46.00
N ALA A 87 10.61 5.42 -45.00
CA ALA A 87 11.90 4.89 -44.61
C ALA A 87 12.45 3.88 -45.64
N PRO A 88 13.78 3.85 -45.87
CA PRO A 88 14.39 2.86 -46.75
C PRO A 88 14.17 1.45 -46.20
N ALA A 89 13.97 0.48 -47.10
CA ALA A 89 13.78 -0.91 -46.74
C ALA A 89 14.90 -1.40 -45.82
N PRO A 90 14.59 -2.02 -44.67
CA PRO A 90 15.61 -2.52 -43.77
C PRO A 90 16.41 -3.61 -44.49
N PRO A 91 17.71 -3.77 -44.18
CA PRO A 91 18.51 -4.84 -44.76
C PRO A 91 17.81 -6.18 -44.58
N ALA A 92 17.84 -7.04 -45.60
CA ALA A 92 17.24 -8.37 -45.53
C ALA A 92 17.72 -9.11 -44.27
N ARG A 93 16.81 -9.87 -43.65
CA ARG A 93 17.15 -10.69 -42.48
C ARG A 93 18.34 -11.59 -42.83
N ARG A 94 19.40 -11.56 -42.02
CA ARG A 94 20.53 -12.50 -42.16
C ARG A 94 20.04 -13.87 -41.70
N VAL A 95 19.46 -14.61 -42.62
CA VAL A 95 18.93 -15.94 -42.36
C VAL A 95 20.01 -16.98 -42.67
N TYR A 96 21.01 -17.09 -41.81
CA TYR A 96 22.07 -18.08 -42.00
C TYR A 96 21.48 -19.49 -41.97
N GLY A 97 21.37 -20.11 -43.15
CA GLY A 97 21.02 -21.52 -43.32
C GLY A 97 19.54 -21.90 -43.32
N GLU A 98 18.59 -20.96 -43.38
CA GLU A 98 17.16 -21.28 -43.56
C GLU A 98 16.69 -21.11 -45.03
N LYS A 99 17.53 -20.56 -45.92
CA LYS A 99 17.26 -20.44 -47.36
C LYS A 99 18.31 -21.17 -48.19
N ARG A 100 17.90 -21.76 -49.32
CA ARG A 100 18.79 -22.37 -50.31
C ARG A 100 19.50 -21.30 -51.15
N CYS A 101 20.64 -21.65 -51.70
CA CYS A 101 21.37 -20.82 -52.66
C CYS A 101 20.46 -20.49 -53.86
N ALA A 102 20.42 -19.22 -54.28
CA ALA A 102 19.65 -18.78 -55.45
C ALA A 102 20.07 -19.45 -56.77
N VAL A 103 21.30 -19.99 -56.84
CA VAL A 103 21.79 -20.83 -57.96
C VAL A 103 21.14 -22.23 -57.98
N GLY A 104 20.34 -22.58 -56.97
CA GLY A 104 19.76 -23.92 -56.83
C GLY A 104 20.65 -24.93 -56.11
N CYS A 105 21.81 -24.51 -55.58
CA CYS A 105 22.65 -25.40 -54.79
C CYS A 105 21.91 -25.84 -53.51
N PRO A 106 21.88 -27.15 -53.15
CA PRO A 106 21.43 -27.66 -51.85
C PRO A 106 22.44 -27.32 -50.74
N ARG A 107 22.69 -26.02 -50.56
CA ARG A 107 23.63 -25.41 -49.63
C ARG A 107 23.00 -24.17 -49.00
N PRO A 108 23.34 -23.84 -47.75
CA PRO A 108 22.80 -22.67 -47.07
C PRO A 108 23.25 -21.38 -47.77
N ALA A 109 22.30 -20.48 -48.05
CA ALA A 109 22.59 -19.15 -48.55
C ALA A 109 23.19 -18.25 -47.47
N GLU A 110 24.13 -17.39 -47.87
CA GLU A 110 24.61 -16.26 -47.08
C GLU A 110 23.69 -15.04 -47.26
N ALA A 111 24.05 -13.90 -46.66
CA ALA A 111 23.25 -12.67 -46.72
C ALA A 111 22.98 -12.17 -48.15
N SER A 112 23.80 -12.56 -49.13
CA SER A 112 23.63 -12.20 -50.54
C SER A 112 22.71 -13.16 -51.32
N GLY A 113 22.04 -14.11 -50.67
CA GLY A 113 21.21 -15.12 -51.33
C GLY A 113 21.99 -16.26 -52.02
N LEU A 114 23.33 -16.19 -52.03
CA LEU A 114 24.21 -17.19 -52.62
C LEU A 114 24.92 -17.99 -51.52
N CYS A 115 25.22 -19.28 -51.72
CA CYS A 115 26.07 -20.03 -50.81
C CYS A 115 27.52 -19.52 -50.87
N LYS A 116 28.32 -19.76 -49.81
CA LYS A 116 29.73 -19.31 -49.71
C LYS A 116 30.55 -19.54 -50.98
N SER A 117 30.42 -20.71 -51.59
CA SER A 117 31.15 -21.06 -52.82
C SER A 117 30.70 -20.25 -54.03
N CYS A 118 29.41 -19.94 -54.15
CA CYS A 118 28.88 -19.09 -55.22
C CYS A 118 29.22 -17.62 -54.96
N VAL A 119 29.28 -17.17 -53.70
CA VAL A 119 29.79 -15.84 -53.35
C VAL A 119 31.24 -15.68 -53.76
N SER A 120 32.09 -16.67 -53.46
CA SER A 120 33.50 -16.65 -53.88
C SER A 120 33.66 -16.65 -55.40
N ALA A 121 32.88 -17.48 -56.11
CA ALA A 121 32.91 -17.53 -57.58
C ALA A 121 32.49 -16.18 -58.21
N ARG A 122 31.39 -15.59 -57.73
CA ARG A 122 30.96 -14.24 -58.14
C ARG A 122 32.03 -13.18 -57.87
N LYS A 123 32.64 -13.20 -56.68
CA LYS A 123 33.67 -12.21 -56.33
C LYS A 123 34.88 -12.26 -57.28
N ALA A 124 35.22 -13.45 -57.78
CA ALA A 124 36.30 -13.60 -58.76
C ALA A 124 35.96 -13.01 -60.14
N THR A 125 34.67 -12.84 -60.46
CA THR A 125 34.23 -12.23 -61.73
C THR A 125 33.94 -10.73 -61.63
N GLY A 126 33.90 -10.16 -60.42
CA GLY A 126 33.58 -8.75 -60.18
C GLY A 126 32.11 -8.37 -60.37
N LEU A 127 31.24 -9.30 -60.76
CA LEU A 127 29.83 -9.06 -61.09
C LEU A 127 28.96 -8.84 -59.86
N SER A 128 27.84 -8.13 -60.00
CA SER A 128 26.74 -8.10 -59.02
C SER A 128 26.09 -9.48 -58.87
N VAL A 129 25.22 -9.65 -57.87
CA VAL A 129 24.51 -10.94 -57.66
C VAL A 129 23.56 -11.24 -58.82
N GLU A 130 22.86 -10.23 -59.31
CA GLU A 130 21.90 -10.34 -60.41
C GLU A 130 22.61 -10.69 -61.73
N GLU A 131 23.69 -9.97 -62.07
CA GLU A 131 24.50 -10.26 -63.26
C GLU A 131 25.11 -11.67 -63.21
N TYR A 132 25.61 -12.08 -62.04
CA TYR A 132 26.16 -13.42 -61.86
C TYR A 132 25.11 -14.52 -62.01
N LEU A 133 23.89 -14.32 -61.50
CA LEU A 133 22.79 -15.28 -61.71
C LEU A 133 22.38 -15.34 -63.19
N ALA A 134 22.40 -14.22 -63.90
CA ALA A 134 22.11 -14.14 -65.33
C ALA A 134 23.11 -14.93 -66.20
N THR A 135 24.35 -15.15 -65.74
CA THR A 135 25.33 -16.02 -66.44
C THR A 135 25.01 -17.52 -66.41
N GLY A 136 23.96 -17.95 -65.69
CA GLY A 136 23.55 -19.35 -65.60
C GLY A 136 24.56 -20.29 -64.90
N PRO A 137 25.05 -19.97 -63.70
CA PRO A 137 26.02 -20.81 -63.01
C PRO A 137 25.45 -22.18 -62.62
N ALA A 138 26.22 -23.26 -62.81
CA ALA A 138 25.76 -24.61 -62.47
C ALA A 138 25.60 -24.82 -60.94
N PRO A 139 24.52 -25.50 -60.48
CA PRO A 139 24.34 -25.87 -59.08
C PRO A 139 25.46 -26.78 -58.57
N ARG A 140 25.90 -26.54 -57.33
CA ARG A 140 26.96 -27.33 -56.67
C ARG A 140 26.35 -28.39 -55.74
N PRO A 141 26.95 -29.59 -55.61
CA PRO A 141 26.42 -30.66 -54.76
C PRO A 141 26.33 -30.25 -53.28
N GLY A 142 25.42 -30.86 -52.53
CA GLY A 142 25.14 -30.50 -51.14
C GLY A 142 26.30 -30.76 -50.18
N LEU A 143 26.24 -30.14 -49.01
CA LEU A 143 27.21 -30.37 -47.93
C LEU A 143 26.68 -31.33 -46.84
N GLY A 144 25.46 -31.86 -47.03
CA GLY A 144 24.73 -32.66 -46.07
C GLY A 144 24.03 -31.83 -44.99
N GLU A 145 23.34 -32.51 -44.09
CA GLU A 145 22.70 -31.93 -42.90
C GLU A 145 23.67 -31.90 -41.70
N CYS A 146 23.34 -31.05 -40.73
CA CYS A 146 24.04 -30.95 -39.46
C CYS A 146 24.09 -32.32 -38.78
N VAL A 147 25.26 -32.72 -38.27
CA VAL A 147 25.41 -34.01 -37.56
C VAL A 147 24.82 -34.02 -36.16
N VAL A 148 24.36 -32.88 -35.64
CA VAL A 148 23.69 -32.81 -34.33
C VAL A 148 22.28 -33.38 -34.43
N ARG A 149 21.96 -34.37 -33.59
CA ARG A 149 20.78 -35.26 -33.66
C ARG A 149 19.43 -34.54 -33.85
N VAL A 150 19.27 -33.37 -33.26
CA VAL A 150 18.02 -32.58 -33.23
C VAL A 150 18.08 -31.35 -34.16
N CYS A 151 19.07 -31.28 -35.05
CA CYS A 151 19.29 -30.13 -35.91
C CYS A 151 18.98 -30.43 -37.37
N SER A 152 17.87 -29.88 -37.87
CA SER A 152 17.44 -29.97 -39.28
C SER A 152 18.17 -29.00 -40.23
N ARG A 153 19.21 -28.28 -39.76
CA ARG A 153 19.92 -27.28 -40.58
C ARG A 153 20.94 -27.90 -41.51
N TRP A 154 21.14 -27.28 -42.68
CA TRP A 154 22.22 -27.68 -43.59
C TRP A 154 23.61 -27.37 -43.04
N ALA A 155 24.56 -28.26 -43.32
CA ALA A 155 25.95 -28.05 -43.01
C ALA A 155 26.55 -26.92 -43.85
N VAL A 156 27.46 -26.16 -43.24
CA VAL A 156 28.21 -25.09 -43.94
C VAL A 156 29.57 -25.55 -44.46
N GLN A 157 30.05 -26.73 -44.02
CA GLN A 157 31.34 -27.30 -44.40
C GLN A 157 31.26 -28.82 -44.55
N LYS A 158 31.78 -29.37 -45.65
CA LYS A 158 31.73 -30.81 -45.97
C LYS A 158 32.44 -31.69 -44.92
N GLY A 159 33.60 -31.25 -44.43
CA GLY A 159 34.42 -32.07 -43.52
C GLY A 159 33.82 -32.23 -42.13
N ARG A 160 33.26 -31.16 -41.56
CA ARG A 160 32.69 -31.17 -40.19
C ARG A 160 31.19 -31.44 -40.17
N ARG A 161 30.49 -31.21 -41.29
CA ARG A 161 29.03 -31.33 -41.37
C ARG A 161 28.27 -30.66 -40.22
N LEU A 162 28.72 -29.50 -39.76
CA LEU A 162 28.01 -28.68 -38.77
C LEU A 162 27.32 -27.51 -39.45
N CYS A 163 26.17 -27.09 -38.91
CA CYS A 163 25.59 -25.79 -39.24
C CYS A 163 26.44 -24.67 -38.61
N LEU A 164 26.29 -23.42 -39.07
CA LEU A 164 27.13 -22.31 -38.58
C LEU A 164 27.05 -22.10 -37.05
N PRO A 165 25.86 -22.14 -36.41
CA PRO A 165 25.78 -22.03 -34.95
C PRO A 165 26.43 -23.20 -34.19
N HIS A 166 26.20 -24.45 -34.61
CA HIS A 166 26.85 -25.61 -33.97
C HIS A 166 28.37 -25.62 -34.22
N GLN A 167 28.83 -25.10 -35.35
CA GLN A 167 30.25 -24.89 -35.59
C GLN A 167 30.87 -23.90 -34.57
N ARG A 168 30.12 -22.87 -34.15
CA ARG A 168 30.56 -21.95 -33.09
C ARG A 168 30.53 -22.64 -31.73
N GLN A 169 29.42 -23.27 -31.34
CA GLN A 169 29.34 -23.99 -30.06
C GLN A 169 30.44 -25.05 -29.92
N TRP A 170 30.72 -25.81 -30.98
CA TRP A 170 31.81 -26.78 -31.00
C TRP A 170 33.18 -26.11 -30.84
N ALA A 171 33.40 -24.96 -31.49
CA ALA A 171 34.63 -24.20 -31.35
C ALA A 171 34.80 -23.60 -29.93
N ASP A 172 33.72 -23.06 -29.37
CA ASP A 172 33.67 -22.45 -28.02
C ASP A 172 33.85 -23.52 -26.94
N ALA A 173 33.39 -24.76 -27.19
CA ALA A 173 33.63 -25.93 -26.34
C ALA A 173 35.06 -26.49 -26.42
N GLY A 174 35.98 -25.80 -27.11
CA GLY A 174 37.38 -26.23 -27.24
C GLY A 174 37.62 -27.29 -28.32
N ARG A 175 36.70 -27.45 -29.29
CA ARG A 175 36.78 -28.40 -30.41
C ARG A 175 36.94 -29.88 -29.97
N PRO A 176 36.04 -30.40 -29.12
CA PRO A 176 36.07 -31.78 -28.66
C PRO A 176 35.84 -32.78 -29.81
N ASP A 177 35.98 -34.08 -29.54
CA ASP A 177 35.67 -35.12 -30.53
C ASP A 177 34.26 -34.92 -31.12
N LEU A 178 34.19 -34.74 -32.44
CA LEU A 178 33.02 -34.21 -33.13
C LEU A 178 31.83 -35.18 -33.12
N PRO A 179 31.98 -36.49 -33.42
CA PRO A 179 30.89 -37.46 -33.31
C PRO A 179 30.31 -37.55 -31.89
N ARG A 180 31.17 -37.64 -30.86
CA ARG A 180 30.71 -37.73 -29.48
C ARG A 180 30.02 -36.46 -29.01
N TRP A 181 30.57 -35.29 -29.35
CA TRP A 181 29.97 -34.01 -29.03
C TRP A 181 28.62 -33.80 -29.72
N ALA A 182 28.50 -34.19 -30.99
CA ALA A 182 27.25 -34.01 -31.76
C ALA A 182 26.06 -34.80 -31.20
N LEU A 183 26.30 -35.91 -30.48
CA LEU A 183 25.26 -36.69 -29.80
C LEU A 183 24.66 -35.97 -28.59
N THR A 184 25.43 -35.10 -27.95
CA THR A 184 25.05 -34.42 -26.70
C THR A 184 24.94 -32.90 -26.86
N ALA A 185 25.20 -32.37 -28.05
CA ALA A 185 25.15 -30.94 -28.32
C ALA A 185 23.70 -30.43 -28.24
N PRO A 186 23.44 -29.33 -27.50
CA PRO A 186 22.10 -28.79 -27.36
C PRO A 186 21.56 -28.25 -28.69
N ALA A 187 20.23 -28.25 -28.86
CA ALA A 187 19.60 -27.59 -30.00
C ALA A 187 19.92 -26.09 -30.04
N VAL A 188 19.94 -25.52 -31.25
CA VAL A 188 20.16 -24.08 -31.45
C VAL A 188 18.84 -23.34 -31.68
N TYR A 189 18.42 -22.60 -30.66
CA TYR A 189 17.17 -21.86 -30.57
C TYR A 189 17.14 -20.49 -31.32
N THR A 190 17.65 -20.39 -32.54
CA THR A 190 17.83 -19.07 -33.21
C THR A 190 16.57 -18.46 -33.83
N THR A 191 15.53 -19.24 -34.12
CA THR A 191 14.33 -18.74 -34.80
C THR A 191 13.30 -18.24 -33.79
N MET A 192 13.06 -16.93 -33.68
CA MET A 192 12.20 -16.30 -32.67
C MET A 192 10.84 -17.00 -32.44
N GLY A 193 10.18 -17.47 -33.50
CA GLY A 193 8.85 -18.09 -33.44
C GLY A 193 8.85 -19.63 -33.39
N LEU A 194 9.98 -20.28 -33.13
CA LEU A 194 10.06 -21.73 -33.03
C LEU A 194 10.76 -22.12 -31.72
N VAL A 195 10.15 -23.04 -30.98
CA VAL A 195 10.68 -23.62 -29.74
C VAL A 195 10.70 -25.15 -29.85
N PRO A 196 11.88 -25.78 -30.01
CA PRO A 196 12.01 -27.23 -30.00
C PRO A 196 11.84 -27.78 -28.58
N LEU A 197 11.10 -28.88 -28.46
CA LEU A 197 10.87 -29.64 -27.23
C LEU A 197 11.60 -30.99 -27.22
N GLY A 198 12.28 -31.35 -28.31
CA GLY A 198 12.94 -32.66 -28.47
C GLY A 198 14.07 -32.96 -27.49
N ASP A 199 14.66 -31.93 -26.87
CA ASP A 199 15.71 -32.07 -25.85
C ASP A 199 15.13 -32.36 -24.45
N LEU A 200 13.81 -32.34 -24.27
CA LEU A 200 13.16 -32.65 -23.01
C LEU A 200 12.83 -34.14 -22.92
N GLY A 201 13.11 -34.75 -21.77
CA GLY A 201 12.62 -36.09 -21.44
C GLY A 201 11.08 -36.13 -21.44
N GLU A 202 10.51 -37.31 -21.66
CA GLU A 202 9.06 -37.49 -21.89
C GLU A 202 8.19 -36.92 -20.76
N THR A 203 8.51 -37.23 -19.50
CA THR A 203 7.80 -36.71 -18.32
C THR A 203 7.84 -35.19 -18.24
N LEU A 204 9.03 -34.60 -18.38
CA LEU A 204 9.21 -33.16 -18.34
C LEU A 204 8.49 -32.46 -19.51
N ARG A 205 8.52 -33.07 -20.70
CA ARG A 205 7.82 -32.57 -21.88
C ARG A 205 6.32 -32.53 -21.65
N ILE A 206 5.72 -33.57 -21.06
CA ILE A 206 4.29 -33.58 -20.70
C ILE A 206 3.98 -32.47 -19.70
N GLN A 207 4.78 -32.32 -18.64
CA GLN A 207 4.58 -31.25 -17.64
C GLN A 207 4.66 -29.84 -18.25
N VAL A 208 5.63 -29.60 -19.14
CA VAL A 208 5.77 -28.34 -19.87
C VAL A 208 4.57 -28.09 -20.77
N LEU A 209 4.14 -29.10 -21.53
CA LEU A 209 2.98 -28.98 -22.44
C LEU A 209 1.68 -28.72 -21.67
N ARG A 210 1.47 -29.38 -20.53
CA ARG A 210 0.32 -29.11 -19.63
C ARG A 210 0.39 -27.72 -19.01
N GLY A 211 1.58 -27.27 -18.60
CA GLY A 211 1.79 -25.91 -18.11
C GLY A 211 1.47 -24.86 -19.18
N TYR A 212 1.95 -25.09 -20.41
CA TYR A 212 1.69 -24.26 -21.58
C TYR A 212 0.20 -24.24 -21.94
N GLU A 213 -0.46 -25.39 -21.98
CA GLU A 213 -1.91 -25.52 -22.18
C GLU A 213 -2.69 -24.71 -21.14
N THR A 214 -2.34 -24.85 -19.86
CA THR A 214 -2.98 -24.10 -18.77
C THR A 214 -2.83 -22.60 -18.99
N GLN A 215 -1.64 -22.17 -19.41
CA GLN A 215 -1.35 -20.77 -19.67
C GLN A 215 -2.16 -20.22 -20.86
N LEU A 216 -2.35 -21.02 -21.92
CA LEU A 216 -3.23 -20.66 -23.05
C LEU A 216 -4.68 -20.48 -22.59
N ARG A 217 -5.20 -21.45 -21.82
CA ARG A 217 -6.60 -21.44 -21.35
C ARG A 217 -6.90 -20.35 -20.32
N GLN A 218 -5.91 -19.92 -19.53
CA GLN A 218 -6.05 -18.79 -18.60
C GLN A 218 -6.23 -17.44 -19.31
N GLY A 219 -5.95 -17.39 -20.61
CA GLY A 219 -6.03 -16.17 -21.41
C GLY A 219 -4.82 -15.24 -21.22
N GLY A 220 -4.62 -14.35 -22.19
CA GLY A 220 -3.45 -13.48 -22.28
C GLY A 220 -2.44 -13.94 -23.32
N ARG A 221 -1.55 -13.03 -23.73
CA ARG A 221 -0.58 -13.31 -24.81
C ARG A 221 0.66 -14.01 -24.28
N ILE A 222 0.99 -15.17 -24.84
CA ILE A 222 2.23 -15.91 -24.53
C ILE A 222 3.43 -15.32 -25.27
N SER A 223 4.57 -15.21 -24.59
CA SER A 223 5.82 -14.75 -25.20
C SER A 223 6.69 -15.93 -25.65
N PRO A 224 6.96 -16.11 -26.96
CA PRO A 224 7.76 -17.24 -27.45
C PRO A 224 9.19 -17.20 -26.92
N THR A 225 9.75 -15.99 -26.73
CA THR A 225 11.06 -15.77 -26.15
C THR A 225 11.15 -16.27 -24.70
N GLN A 226 10.09 -16.08 -23.90
CA GLN A 226 10.06 -16.55 -22.52
C GLN A 226 9.89 -18.07 -22.43
N VAL A 227 9.01 -18.66 -23.25
CA VAL A 227 8.87 -20.11 -23.37
C VAL A 227 10.20 -20.74 -23.76
N LYS A 228 10.84 -20.21 -24.81
CA LYS A 228 12.17 -20.64 -25.25
C LYS A 228 13.24 -20.55 -24.16
N ALA A 229 13.28 -19.45 -23.42
CA ALA A 229 14.22 -19.27 -22.32
C ALA A 229 13.98 -20.28 -21.20
N ALA A 230 12.72 -20.60 -20.89
CA ALA A 230 12.34 -21.62 -19.93
C ALA A 230 12.79 -23.02 -20.36
N ILE A 231 12.52 -23.42 -21.62
CA ILE A 231 12.99 -24.71 -22.16
C ILE A 231 14.50 -24.80 -22.12
N ARG A 232 15.20 -23.77 -22.60
CA ARG A 232 16.66 -23.73 -22.57
C ARG A 232 17.20 -23.88 -21.16
N TRP A 233 16.59 -23.21 -20.18
CA TRP A 233 17.01 -23.34 -18.79
C TRP A 233 16.85 -24.78 -18.27
N LEU A 234 15.73 -25.44 -18.57
CA LEU A 234 15.48 -26.84 -18.18
C LEU A 234 16.53 -27.78 -18.76
N VAL A 235 16.89 -27.58 -20.03
CA VAL A 235 17.93 -28.36 -20.72
C VAL A 235 19.32 -28.06 -20.15
N ASP A 236 19.69 -26.79 -20.02
CA ASP A 236 21.00 -26.35 -19.52
C ASP A 236 21.24 -26.83 -18.07
N HIS A 237 20.19 -27.08 -17.28
CA HIS A 237 20.25 -27.58 -15.90
C HIS A 237 19.89 -29.06 -15.76
N SER A 238 19.71 -29.78 -16.87
CA SER A 238 19.40 -31.22 -16.88
C SER A 238 18.22 -31.62 -15.99
N VAL A 239 17.18 -30.80 -15.95
CA VAL A 239 15.97 -31.06 -15.15
C VAL A 239 15.22 -32.26 -15.73
N THR A 240 14.74 -33.15 -14.87
CA THR A 240 13.94 -34.33 -15.27
C THR A 240 12.48 -34.24 -14.86
N ASP A 241 12.17 -33.42 -13.85
CA ASP A 241 10.83 -33.19 -13.30
C ASP A 241 10.67 -31.71 -12.90
N LEU A 242 9.76 -31.00 -13.55
CA LEU A 242 9.47 -29.59 -13.29
C LEU A 242 8.83 -29.37 -11.92
N LEU A 243 8.05 -30.34 -11.42
CA LEU A 243 7.28 -30.18 -10.18
C LEU A 243 8.16 -30.17 -8.94
N THR A 244 9.30 -30.86 -9.01
CA THR A 244 10.29 -30.95 -7.92
C THR A 244 11.55 -30.12 -8.16
N ALA A 245 11.68 -29.49 -9.34
CA ALA A 245 12.84 -28.66 -9.68
C ALA A 245 13.01 -27.46 -8.74
N ASP A 246 14.22 -27.28 -8.22
CA ASP A 246 14.60 -26.07 -7.48
C ASP A 246 14.84 -24.91 -8.46
N LEU A 247 13.91 -23.96 -8.51
CA LEU A 247 13.93 -22.86 -9.46
C LEU A 247 14.65 -21.62 -8.88
N PRO A 248 15.58 -20.98 -9.63
CA PRO A 248 16.31 -19.81 -9.17
C PRO A 248 15.39 -18.59 -9.04
N ALA A 249 15.79 -17.57 -8.27
CA ALA A 249 14.98 -16.40 -7.89
C ALA A 249 14.15 -15.77 -9.04
N LYS A 250 13.05 -15.07 -8.68
CA LYS A 250 12.06 -14.54 -9.63
C LYS A 250 12.71 -13.63 -10.69
N GLY A 251 12.47 -13.92 -11.98
CA GLY A 251 12.99 -13.17 -13.13
C GLY A 251 12.32 -13.54 -14.46
N GLN A 252 12.74 -12.94 -15.58
CA GLN A 252 12.13 -13.15 -16.90
C GLN A 252 12.18 -14.61 -17.37
N THR A 253 13.30 -15.31 -17.14
CA THR A 253 13.49 -16.74 -17.48
C THR A 253 12.65 -17.68 -16.61
N THR A 254 12.44 -17.35 -15.33
CA THR A 254 11.77 -18.24 -14.36
C THR A 254 10.28 -18.00 -14.25
N THR A 255 9.73 -17.00 -14.96
CA THR A 255 8.31 -16.67 -14.91
C THR A 255 7.44 -17.83 -15.42
N CYS A 256 7.72 -18.34 -16.62
CA CYS A 256 7.00 -19.49 -17.18
C CYS A 256 7.19 -20.74 -16.32
N LEU A 257 8.42 -21.05 -15.92
CA LEU A 257 8.73 -22.23 -15.10
C LEU A 257 7.96 -22.24 -13.79
N ARG A 258 7.94 -21.12 -13.07
CA ARG A 258 7.20 -20.99 -11.80
C ARG A 258 5.69 -21.01 -12.01
N LEU A 259 5.21 -20.41 -13.10
CA LEU A 259 3.80 -20.44 -13.46
C LEU A 259 3.34 -21.87 -13.72
N TRP A 260 4.08 -22.63 -14.54
CA TRP A 260 3.80 -24.02 -14.88
C TRP A 260 3.97 -24.95 -13.68
N GLN A 261 5.06 -24.84 -12.92
CA GLN A 261 5.28 -25.60 -11.69
C GLN A 261 4.11 -25.40 -10.69
N ARG A 262 3.52 -24.20 -10.65
CA ARG A 262 2.33 -23.92 -9.85
C ARG A 262 1.03 -24.41 -10.48
N SER A 263 0.88 -24.30 -11.79
CA SER A 263 -0.40 -24.53 -12.48
C SER A 263 -0.65 -25.99 -12.82
N VAL A 264 0.40 -26.74 -13.15
CA VAL A 264 0.30 -28.17 -13.52
C VAL A 264 -0.35 -29.01 -12.41
N PRO A 265 -0.02 -28.85 -11.11
CA PRO A 265 -0.71 -29.57 -10.03
C PRO A 265 -2.19 -29.18 -9.86
N LEU A 266 -2.64 -28.07 -10.43
CA LEU A 266 -4.01 -27.54 -10.29
C LEU A 266 -4.94 -28.01 -11.40
N LEU A 267 -4.41 -28.67 -12.45
CA LEU A 267 -5.19 -29.10 -13.61
C LEU A 267 -6.24 -30.16 -13.27
N ASP A 268 -6.03 -30.91 -12.19
CA ASP A 268 -6.96 -31.93 -11.66
C ASP A 268 -7.70 -31.46 -10.39
N ALA A 269 -7.56 -30.17 -10.04
CA ALA A 269 -8.06 -29.65 -8.79
C ALA A 269 -9.51 -29.19 -8.96
N ASP A 270 -10.44 -30.12 -8.80
CA ASP A 270 -11.86 -29.80 -8.64
C ASP A 270 -12.11 -29.25 -7.22
N ARG A 271 -12.92 -28.18 -7.13
CA ARG A 271 -13.27 -27.51 -5.88
C ARG A 271 -14.05 -28.44 -4.94
N GLU A 272 -14.85 -29.35 -5.48
CA GLU A 272 -15.64 -30.30 -4.69
C GLU A 272 -14.75 -31.37 -4.03
N SER A 273 -13.63 -31.74 -4.65
CA SER A 273 -12.65 -32.67 -4.07
C SER A 273 -11.57 -31.99 -3.21
N GLU A 274 -11.16 -30.76 -3.54
CA GLU A 274 -9.99 -30.12 -2.92
C GLU A 274 -10.20 -29.84 -1.42
N HIS A 275 -11.39 -29.38 -1.03
CA HIS A 275 -11.64 -29.05 0.38
C HIS A 275 -11.55 -30.28 1.29
N ARG A 276 -11.62 -31.50 0.74
CA ARG A 276 -11.51 -32.77 1.48
C ARG A 276 -10.07 -33.21 1.70
N ARG A 277 -9.08 -32.48 1.18
CA ARG A 277 -7.66 -32.77 1.41
C ARG A 277 -7.23 -32.33 2.80
N THR A 278 -6.18 -32.96 3.33
CA THR A 278 -5.52 -32.51 4.56
C THR A 278 -4.67 -31.28 4.31
N VAL A 279 -4.04 -31.17 3.13
CA VAL A 279 -3.40 -29.94 2.67
C VAL A 279 -4.30 -29.32 1.60
N ILE A 280 -5.04 -28.28 1.99
CA ILE A 280 -6.02 -27.61 1.15
C ILE A 280 -5.35 -26.45 0.43
N ARG A 281 -5.35 -26.46 -0.90
CA ARG A 281 -4.86 -25.34 -1.71
C ARG A 281 -5.97 -24.31 -1.87
N LEU A 282 -5.84 -23.18 -1.16
CA LEU A 282 -6.91 -22.17 -1.11
C LEU A 282 -7.19 -21.57 -2.49
N ASN A 283 -6.19 -21.46 -3.36
CA ASN A 283 -6.35 -20.93 -4.71
C ASN A 283 -7.20 -21.83 -5.62
N VAL A 284 -7.37 -23.11 -5.31
CA VAL A 284 -8.32 -24.00 -5.99
C VAL A 284 -9.74 -23.73 -5.51
N LEU A 285 -9.92 -23.55 -4.20
CA LEU A 285 -11.24 -23.22 -3.63
C LEU A 285 -11.73 -21.86 -4.10
N ASN A 286 -10.83 -20.88 -4.20
CA ASN A 286 -11.13 -19.55 -4.71
C ASN A 286 -9.86 -18.92 -5.31
N PRO A 287 -9.83 -18.58 -6.62
CA PRO A 287 -8.65 -18.09 -7.33
C PRO A 287 -7.95 -16.88 -6.70
N ARG A 288 -8.67 -16.09 -5.88
CA ARG A 288 -8.11 -14.90 -5.20
C ARG A 288 -7.01 -15.20 -4.17
N TYR A 289 -6.89 -16.44 -3.69
CA TYR A 289 -5.95 -16.81 -2.63
C TYR A 289 -4.57 -17.30 -3.14
N ALA A 290 -4.03 -16.63 -4.16
CA ALA A 290 -2.82 -17.00 -4.90
C ALA A 290 -1.74 -17.77 -4.09
N GLY A 291 -1.64 -19.09 -4.31
CA GLY A 291 -0.59 -19.96 -3.77
C GLY A 291 -0.61 -20.17 -2.24
N ARG A 292 -1.72 -19.87 -1.56
CA ARG A 292 -1.87 -20.12 -0.12
C ARG A 292 -2.47 -21.49 0.15
N ILE A 293 -2.02 -22.12 1.23
CA ILE A 293 -2.51 -23.43 1.69
C ILE A 293 -3.03 -23.33 3.12
N VAL A 294 -3.96 -24.21 3.49
CA VAL A 294 -4.23 -24.55 4.89
C VAL A 294 -3.85 -26.01 5.08
N ASP A 295 -2.94 -26.27 6.01
CA ASP A 295 -2.46 -27.61 6.33
C ASP A 295 -3.18 -28.12 7.58
N LEU A 296 -3.76 -29.30 7.46
CA LEU A 296 -4.51 -30.04 8.48
C LEU A 296 -3.93 -31.44 8.66
N SER A 297 -2.71 -31.70 8.18
CA SER A 297 -2.09 -33.04 8.19
C SER A 297 -1.94 -33.62 9.61
N ASP A 298 -1.81 -32.75 10.61
CA ASP A 298 -1.71 -33.15 12.02
C ASP A 298 -3.07 -33.44 12.69
N VAL A 299 -4.18 -33.10 12.02
CA VAL A 299 -5.56 -33.27 12.51
C VAL A 299 -6.01 -34.71 12.27
N HIS A 300 -5.73 -35.58 13.24
CA HIS A 300 -5.97 -37.03 13.12
C HIS A 300 -7.41 -37.46 13.42
N ALA A 301 -8.20 -36.65 14.12
CA ALA A 301 -9.58 -36.96 14.48
C ALA A 301 -10.52 -36.73 13.27
N PRO A 302 -11.16 -37.77 12.68
CA PRO A 302 -11.88 -37.64 11.41
C PRO A 302 -13.08 -36.69 11.45
N TRP A 303 -13.78 -36.63 12.58
CA TRP A 303 -14.93 -35.75 12.78
C TRP A 303 -14.52 -34.27 12.80
N LEU A 304 -13.38 -33.96 13.44
CA LEU A 304 -12.83 -32.61 13.52
C LEU A 304 -12.26 -32.19 12.16
N LEU A 305 -11.56 -33.11 11.48
CA LEU A 305 -11.03 -32.89 10.14
C LEU A 305 -12.17 -32.52 9.17
N ARG A 306 -13.26 -33.30 9.16
CA ARG A 306 -14.44 -32.98 8.34
C ARG A 306 -15.04 -31.62 8.70
N ALA A 307 -15.23 -31.33 9.98
CA ALA A 307 -15.81 -30.07 10.45
C ALA A 307 -15.00 -28.85 9.98
N VAL A 308 -13.67 -28.88 10.12
CA VAL A 308 -12.82 -27.77 9.69
C VAL A 308 -12.74 -27.65 8.17
N GLN A 309 -12.76 -28.77 7.43
CA GLN A 309 -12.79 -28.78 5.96
C GLN A 309 -14.06 -28.10 5.41
N GLU A 310 -15.22 -28.43 5.99
CA GLU A 310 -16.51 -27.80 5.65
C GLU A 310 -16.53 -26.31 6.03
N HIS A 311 -15.96 -25.95 7.19
CA HIS A 311 -15.83 -24.56 7.61
C HIS A 311 -14.93 -23.74 6.67
N ILE A 312 -13.78 -24.29 6.27
CA ILE A 312 -12.87 -23.66 5.31
C ILE A 312 -13.55 -23.49 3.95
N LEU A 313 -14.30 -24.48 3.48
CA LEU A 313 -15.07 -24.36 2.25
C LEU A 313 -16.08 -23.20 2.33
N LEU A 314 -16.85 -23.10 3.41
CA LEU A 314 -17.81 -22.00 3.63
C LEU A 314 -17.13 -20.62 3.66
N LEU A 315 -16.05 -20.48 4.45
CA LEU A 315 -15.27 -19.24 4.53
C LEU A 315 -14.66 -18.86 3.17
N SER A 316 -14.17 -19.84 2.41
CA SER A 316 -13.59 -19.59 1.08
C SER A 316 -14.64 -19.10 0.09
N SER A 317 -15.86 -19.64 0.19
CA SER A 317 -17.02 -19.33 -0.66
C SER A 317 -17.59 -17.94 -0.40
N SER A 318 -17.68 -17.55 0.86
CA SER A 318 -18.11 -16.20 1.28
C SER A 318 -17.05 -15.12 1.05
N GLY A 319 -15.85 -15.52 0.61
CA GLY A 319 -14.77 -14.58 0.41
C GLY A 319 -14.23 -13.99 1.73
N ALA A 320 -14.05 -14.82 2.75
CA ALA A 320 -13.35 -14.44 3.98
C ALA A 320 -11.83 -14.24 3.79
N SER A 321 -11.19 -13.42 4.63
CA SER A 321 -9.75 -13.15 4.51
C SER A 321 -8.89 -14.41 4.67
N THR A 322 -7.68 -14.41 4.09
CA THR A 322 -6.71 -15.50 4.26
C THR A 322 -6.36 -15.73 5.73
N ALA A 323 -6.29 -14.66 6.54
CA ALA A 323 -6.07 -14.75 7.97
C ALA A 323 -7.15 -15.59 8.67
N ARG A 324 -8.44 -15.40 8.34
CA ARG A 324 -9.54 -16.21 8.91
C ARG A 324 -9.45 -17.67 8.52
N LEU A 325 -9.07 -17.97 7.28
CA LEU A 325 -8.87 -19.34 6.79
C LEU A 325 -7.71 -20.03 7.53
N GLN A 326 -6.60 -19.30 7.76
CA GLN A 326 -5.48 -19.80 8.56
C GLN A 326 -5.85 -20.02 10.02
N SER A 327 -6.60 -19.08 10.64
CA SER A 327 -7.08 -19.23 12.01
C SER A 327 -7.92 -20.49 12.20
N ALA A 328 -8.74 -20.87 11.20
CA ALA A 328 -9.49 -22.13 11.24
C ALA A 328 -8.57 -23.35 11.26
N GLY A 329 -7.53 -23.36 10.43
CA GLY A 329 -6.51 -24.40 10.44
C GLY A 329 -5.75 -24.48 11.77
N TYR A 330 -5.31 -23.34 12.31
CA TYR A 330 -4.61 -23.29 13.60
C TYR A 330 -5.50 -23.75 14.75
N ALA A 331 -6.77 -23.30 14.82
CA ALA A 331 -7.71 -23.72 15.85
C ALA A 331 -7.92 -25.23 15.85
N ALA A 332 -8.10 -25.83 14.66
CA ALA A 332 -8.25 -27.28 14.53
C ALA A 332 -6.98 -28.05 14.89
N ARG A 333 -5.79 -27.57 14.47
CA ARG A 333 -4.51 -28.22 14.82
C ARG A 333 -4.20 -28.17 16.32
N TRP A 334 -4.44 -27.02 16.97
CA TRP A 334 -4.30 -26.89 18.42
C TRP A 334 -5.25 -27.82 19.18
N PHE A 335 -6.50 -27.90 18.74
CA PHE A 335 -7.45 -28.81 19.35
C PHE A 335 -7.09 -30.28 19.09
N ALA A 336 -6.63 -30.63 17.88
CA ALA A 336 -6.13 -31.97 17.57
C ALA A 336 -4.92 -32.37 18.42
N MET A 337 -3.98 -31.45 18.66
CA MET A 337 -2.84 -31.67 19.57
C MET A 337 -3.33 -31.98 20.99
N PHE A 338 -4.35 -31.26 21.49
CA PHE A 338 -4.99 -31.60 22.76
C PHE A 338 -5.69 -32.96 22.73
N LEU A 339 -6.43 -33.30 21.67
CA LEU A 339 -7.15 -34.57 21.58
C LEU A 339 -6.21 -35.79 21.71
N ARG A 340 -4.95 -35.69 21.27
CA ARG A 340 -3.92 -36.74 21.48
C ARG A 340 -3.63 -37.03 22.94
N THR A 341 -3.93 -36.10 23.85
CA THR A 341 -3.77 -36.28 25.30
C THR A 341 -4.93 -37.05 25.94
N LEU A 342 -6.04 -37.25 25.22
CA LEU A 342 -7.21 -37.98 25.71
C LEU A 342 -7.13 -39.49 25.40
N PRO A 343 -7.79 -40.34 26.19
CA PRO A 343 -7.94 -41.76 25.85
C PRO A 343 -8.59 -41.97 24.49
N GLY A 344 -8.02 -42.84 23.66
CA GLY A 344 -8.47 -43.04 22.27
C GLY A 344 -8.22 -41.85 21.35
N GLU A 345 -7.35 -40.93 21.76
CA GLU A 345 -6.89 -39.75 21.02
C GLU A 345 -8.03 -38.85 20.53
N GLY A 346 -9.20 -38.87 21.18
CA GLY A 346 -10.36 -38.08 20.75
C GLY A 346 -10.91 -38.43 19.36
N ARG A 347 -10.61 -39.62 18.82
CA ARG A 347 -11.13 -40.06 17.49
C ARG A 347 -12.65 -40.22 17.46
N GLN A 348 -13.28 -40.47 18.60
CA GLN A 348 -14.73 -40.54 18.76
C GLN A 348 -15.22 -39.28 19.49
N PRO A 349 -16.08 -38.44 18.88
CA PRO A 349 -16.50 -37.18 19.48
C PRO A 349 -17.32 -37.40 20.77
N ALA A 350 -18.11 -38.47 20.85
CA ALA A 350 -18.90 -38.81 22.05
C ALA A 350 -18.04 -39.05 23.31
N LYS A 351 -16.77 -39.48 23.14
CA LYS A 351 -15.82 -39.68 24.25
C LYS A 351 -15.12 -38.40 24.70
N VAL A 352 -15.15 -37.35 23.89
CA VAL A 352 -14.67 -36.02 24.30
C VAL A 352 -15.70 -35.41 25.24
N GLY A 353 -16.96 -35.33 24.78
CA GLY A 353 -18.09 -34.83 25.55
C GLY A 353 -17.83 -33.45 26.19
N ARG A 354 -18.62 -33.10 27.19
CA ARG A 354 -18.49 -31.81 27.87
C ARG A 354 -17.19 -31.68 28.67
N ALA A 355 -16.80 -32.75 29.37
CA ALA A 355 -15.60 -32.79 30.20
C ALA A 355 -14.33 -32.53 29.37
N GLY A 356 -14.23 -33.10 28.17
CA GLY A 356 -13.13 -32.87 27.25
C GLY A 356 -13.02 -31.42 26.79
N MET A 357 -14.16 -30.73 26.57
CA MET A 357 -14.16 -29.30 26.23
C MET A 357 -13.61 -28.44 27.38
N THR A 358 -14.02 -28.71 28.62
CA THR A 358 -13.47 -28.00 29.79
C THR A 358 -11.97 -28.30 29.98
N MET A 359 -11.54 -29.54 29.74
CA MET A 359 -10.13 -29.91 29.78
C MET A 359 -9.32 -29.18 28.70
N TYR A 360 -9.87 -29.02 27.48
CA TYR A 360 -9.21 -28.28 26.42
C TYR A 360 -8.97 -26.81 26.79
N LEU A 361 -9.97 -26.12 27.35
CA LEU A 361 -9.83 -24.72 27.76
C LEU A 361 -8.73 -24.55 28.81
N ARG A 362 -8.69 -25.45 29.80
CA ARG A 362 -7.62 -25.46 30.82
C ARG A 362 -6.24 -25.76 30.21
N TRP A 363 -6.19 -26.71 29.29
CA TRP A 363 -4.97 -27.09 28.59
C TRP A 363 -4.43 -25.93 27.74
N LEU A 364 -5.29 -25.23 26.99
CA LEU A 364 -4.90 -24.10 26.15
C LEU A 364 -4.44 -22.89 26.99
N ALA A 365 -5.11 -22.64 28.13
CA ALA A 365 -4.65 -21.63 29.08
C ALA A 365 -3.25 -21.94 29.66
N ALA A 366 -2.89 -23.22 29.80
CA ALA A 366 -1.52 -23.61 30.17
C ALA A 366 -0.52 -23.32 29.03
N ARG A 367 -0.90 -23.53 27.77
CA ARG A 367 -0.07 -23.17 26.60
C ARG A 367 0.14 -21.66 26.44
N ALA A 368 -0.82 -20.85 26.87
CA ALA A 368 -0.66 -19.41 26.97
C ALA A 368 0.42 -19.01 28.00
N ARG A 369 0.50 -19.72 29.15
CA ARG A 369 1.60 -19.53 30.11
C ARG A 369 2.95 -20.00 29.57
N ASP A 370 2.98 -21.17 28.92
CA ASP A 370 4.18 -21.66 28.23
C ASP A 370 4.70 -20.63 27.19
N THR A 371 3.80 -19.87 26.56
CA THR A 371 4.17 -18.79 25.64
C THR A 371 4.88 -17.65 26.36
N SER A 372 4.33 -17.16 27.48
CA SER A 372 4.97 -16.12 28.29
C SER A 372 6.35 -16.56 28.78
N ASP A 373 6.48 -17.81 29.25
CA ASP A 373 7.76 -18.38 29.67
C ASP A 373 8.74 -18.45 28.49
N TYR A 374 8.28 -18.91 27.31
CA TYR A 374 9.10 -18.98 26.10
C TYR A 374 9.63 -17.61 25.64
N GLU A 375 8.79 -16.58 25.70
CA GLU A 375 9.14 -15.21 25.30
C GLU A 375 10.08 -14.53 26.30
N SER A 376 9.99 -14.89 27.59
CA SER A 376 10.87 -14.34 28.65
C SER A 376 12.32 -14.84 28.59
N LEU A 377 12.57 -15.94 27.89
CA LEU A 377 13.89 -16.60 27.83
C LEU A 377 14.71 -16.15 26.61
N ALA A 378 16.01 -15.97 26.82
CA ALA A 378 16.96 -15.69 25.73
C ALA A 378 16.98 -16.83 24.70
N ALA A 379 17.30 -16.50 23.44
CA ALA A 379 17.25 -17.47 22.34
C ALA A 379 18.19 -18.68 22.50
N ALA A 380 19.28 -18.52 23.26
CA ALA A 380 20.26 -19.58 23.53
C ALA A 380 19.94 -20.43 24.79
N ASP A 381 18.85 -20.12 25.51
CA ASP A 381 18.52 -20.85 26.74
C ASP A 381 17.96 -22.26 26.42
N PRO A 382 18.54 -23.35 26.95
CA PRO A 382 18.09 -24.71 26.64
C PRO A 382 16.65 -25.01 27.12
N ARG A 383 16.13 -24.28 28.11
CA ARG A 383 14.73 -24.41 28.55
C ARG A 383 13.74 -23.99 27.47
N ARG A 384 14.18 -23.14 26.54
CA ARG A 384 13.37 -22.66 25.42
C ARG A 384 12.96 -23.79 24.48
N GLU A 385 13.84 -24.77 24.26
CA GLU A 385 13.52 -25.97 23.45
C GLU A 385 12.48 -26.85 24.15
N VAL A 386 12.63 -27.09 25.46
CA VAL A 386 11.70 -27.88 26.26
C VAL A 386 10.29 -27.26 26.28
N ILE A 387 10.21 -25.93 26.39
CA ILE A 387 8.92 -25.22 26.32
C ILE A 387 8.35 -25.28 24.90
N ALA A 388 9.18 -25.17 23.87
CA ALA A 388 8.75 -25.25 22.48
C ALA A 388 8.08 -26.58 22.14
N GLU A 389 8.54 -27.70 22.70
CA GLU A 389 7.92 -29.03 22.51
C GLU A 389 6.47 -29.10 23.01
N ARG A 390 6.09 -28.25 23.97
CA ARG A 390 4.72 -28.15 24.48
C ARG A 390 3.81 -27.29 23.60
N LEU A 391 4.37 -26.56 22.65
CA LEU A 391 3.66 -25.66 21.73
C LEU A 391 3.55 -26.27 20.33
N LEU A 392 2.56 -25.82 19.55
CA LEU A 392 2.35 -26.33 18.20
C LEU A 392 3.47 -25.86 17.25
N PRO A 393 4.15 -26.72 16.47
CA PRO A 393 5.17 -26.28 15.53
C PRO A 393 4.65 -25.35 14.43
N SER A 394 5.40 -24.30 14.10
CA SER A 394 5.10 -23.42 12.97
C SER A 394 5.36 -24.13 11.64
N LEU A 395 4.46 -23.96 10.67
CA LEU A 395 4.63 -24.48 9.30
C LEU A 395 5.37 -23.51 8.38
N ALA A 396 5.57 -22.25 8.80
CA ALA A 396 6.04 -21.16 7.95
C ALA A 396 7.41 -20.59 8.36
N GLY A 397 8.03 -21.08 9.44
CA GLY A 397 9.31 -20.56 9.95
C GLY A 397 9.92 -21.42 11.05
N ALA A 398 11.09 -21.01 11.55
CA ALA A 398 11.76 -21.66 12.67
C ALA A 398 11.06 -21.32 14.00
N GLY A 399 10.64 -22.34 14.76
CA GLY A 399 10.09 -22.21 16.11
C GLY A 399 8.59 -22.57 16.26
N PRO A 400 8.08 -22.55 17.50
CA PRO A 400 6.68 -22.87 17.80
C PRO A 400 5.73 -21.72 17.46
N LEU A 401 4.47 -22.08 17.22
CA LEU A 401 3.34 -21.16 17.16
C LEU A 401 2.96 -20.78 18.60
N LEU A 402 3.17 -19.53 18.96
CA LEU A 402 2.88 -19.00 20.30
C LEU A 402 1.37 -18.83 20.56
N VAL A 403 0.91 -18.85 21.81
CA VAL A 403 -0.49 -18.60 22.20
C VAL A 403 -0.57 -17.24 22.93
N THR A 404 -0.37 -16.16 22.17
CA THR A 404 -0.53 -14.78 22.68
C THR A 404 -1.98 -14.54 23.13
N PRO A 405 -2.28 -13.53 23.97
CA PRO A 405 -3.65 -13.26 24.43
C PRO A 405 -4.67 -13.12 23.27
N GLN A 406 -4.31 -12.42 22.20
CA GLN A 406 -5.18 -12.26 21.02
C GLN A 406 -5.36 -13.58 20.28
N ARG A 407 -4.32 -14.41 20.22
CA ARG A 407 -4.40 -15.73 19.57
C ARG A 407 -5.16 -16.72 20.44
N HIS A 408 -5.06 -16.66 21.76
CA HIS A 408 -5.85 -17.47 22.69
C HIS A 408 -7.35 -17.24 22.46
N TRP A 409 -7.77 -15.97 22.43
CA TRP A 409 -9.13 -15.59 22.02
C TRP A 409 -9.47 -16.15 20.64
N GLY A 410 -8.62 -15.89 19.64
CA GLY A 410 -8.86 -16.31 18.26
C GLY A 410 -9.03 -17.81 18.09
N LEU A 411 -8.22 -18.63 18.78
CA LEU A 411 -8.28 -20.09 18.71
C LEU A 411 -9.59 -20.62 19.29
N VAL A 412 -10.00 -20.14 20.47
CA VAL A 412 -11.24 -20.61 21.12
C VAL A 412 -12.47 -20.10 20.36
N HIS A 413 -12.47 -18.82 19.96
CA HIS A 413 -13.56 -18.23 19.18
C HIS A 413 -13.73 -18.93 17.83
N THR A 414 -12.65 -19.21 17.11
CA THR A 414 -12.72 -19.92 15.82
C THR A 414 -13.09 -21.39 15.99
N LEU A 415 -12.58 -22.09 17.02
CA LEU A 415 -12.99 -23.47 17.29
C LEU A 415 -14.48 -23.55 17.61
N ARG A 416 -15.01 -22.61 18.42
CA ARG A 416 -16.45 -22.51 18.69
C ARG A 416 -17.25 -22.41 17.39
N ALA A 417 -16.85 -21.51 16.47
CA ALA A 417 -17.53 -21.36 15.20
C ALA A 417 -17.50 -22.62 14.32
N ILE A 418 -16.38 -23.37 14.34
CA ILE A 418 -16.27 -24.67 13.65
C ILE A 418 -17.26 -25.69 14.25
N LEU A 419 -17.29 -25.81 15.59
CA LEU A 419 -18.18 -26.75 16.29
C LEU A 419 -19.66 -26.39 16.14
N ASP A 420 -20.00 -25.10 16.22
CA ASP A 420 -21.37 -24.60 16.04
C ASP A 420 -21.88 -24.91 14.62
N GLN A 421 -21.03 -24.77 13.60
CA GLN A 421 -21.39 -25.13 12.22
C GLN A 421 -21.64 -26.65 12.07
N SER A 422 -20.92 -27.49 12.79
CA SER A 422 -21.06 -28.95 12.74
C SER A 422 -21.99 -29.52 13.83
N ARG A 423 -22.77 -28.67 14.51
CA ARG A 423 -23.57 -29.06 15.68
C ARG A 423 -24.55 -30.19 15.40
N SER A 424 -25.26 -30.16 14.26
CA SER A 424 -26.19 -31.21 13.87
C SER A 424 -25.49 -32.56 13.66
N ALA A 425 -24.38 -32.56 12.91
CA ALA A 425 -23.59 -33.76 12.66
C ALA A 425 -22.96 -34.35 13.95
N LEU A 426 -22.55 -33.48 14.89
CA LEU A 426 -22.08 -33.90 16.20
C LEU A 426 -23.19 -34.52 17.05
N ALA A 427 -24.40 -33.95 17.01
CA ALA A 427 -25.55 -34.51 17.71
C ALA A 427 -25.93 -35.91 17.18
N GLU A 428 -25.96 -36.09 15.86
CA GLU A 428 -26.18 -37.40 15.22
C GLU A 428 -25.11 -38.43 15.59
N ALA A 429 -23.87 -37.99 15.79
CA ALA A 429 -22.77 -38.83 16.26
C ALA A 429 -22.77 -39.09 17.79
N GLY A 430 -23.86 -38.74 18.50
CA GLY A 430 -23.98 -38.91 19.95
C GLY A 430 -23.11 -37.96 20.78
N ALA A 431 -22.70 -36.83 20.20
CA ALA A 431 -21.73 -35.90 20.77
C ALA A 431 -22.28 -34.46 20.87
N ALA A 432 -23.57 -34.29 21.14
CA ALA A 432 -24.22 -32.98 21.30
C ALA A 432 -23.54 -32.07 22.34
N GLU A 433 -22.88 -32.68 23.33
CA GLU A 433 -22.13 -32.01 24.39
C GLU A 433 -20.77 -31.43 23.95
N VAL A 434 -20.32 -31.72 22.72
CA VAL A 434 -19.07 -31.17 22.15
C VAL A 434 -19.35 -29.81 21.52
N HIS A 435 -19.44 -28.79 22.37
CA HIS A 435 -19.62 -27.39 21.98
C HIS A 435 -18.94 -26.45 22.98
N LEU A 436 -18.71 -25.21 22.56
CA LEU A 436 -18.19 -24.13 23.41
C LEU A 436 -19.27 -23.05 23.59
N LEU A 437 -19.53 -22.69 24.84
CA LEU A 437 -20.47 -21.64 25.17
C LEU A 437 -19.82 -20.26 24.98
N ALA A 438 -20.64 -19.22 24.75
CA ALA A 438 -20.13 -17.87 24.53
C ALA A 438 -19.29 -17.37 25.72
N GLN A 439 -19.72 -17.66 26.95
CA GLN A 439 -19.01 -17.32 28.19
C GLN A 439 -17.72 -18.11 28.43
N GLU A 440 -17.47 -19.17 27.65
CA GLU A 440 -16.23 -19.95 27.73
C GLU A 440 -15.15 -19.46 26.78
N VAL A 441 -15.51 -18.59 25.84
CA VAL A 441 -14.52 -17.87 25.04
C VAL A 441 -13.85 -16.89 25.99
N PRO A 442 -12.50 -16.92 26.15
CA PRO A 442 -11.82 -15.94 26.98
C PRO A 442 -12.16 -14.54 26.47
N PRO A 443 -12.16 -13.50 27.31
CA PRO A 443 -12.38 -12.15 26.82
C PRO A 443 -11.33 -11.81 25.76
N PHE A 444 -11.71 -11.01 24.77
CA PHE A 444 -10.70 -10.41 23.90
C PHE A 444 -9.78 -9.60 24.81
N PRO A 445 -8.45 -9.77 24.73
CA PRO A 445 -7.55 -9.05 25.63
C PRO A 445 -7.80 -7.55 25.48
N GLU A 446 -8.20 -6.92 26.57
CA GLU A 446 -8.18 -5.47 26.67
C GLU A 446 -6.72 -5.04 26.55
N ARG A 447 -6.51 -3.93 25.86
CA ARG A 447 -5.17 -3.37 25.71
C ARG A 447 -4.73 -2.94 27.11
N ASP A 448 -3.54 -3.36 27.55
CA ASP A 448 -2.98 -2.84 28.81
C ASP A 448 -2.64 -1.38 28.60
N ASP A 449 -3.57 -0.54 29.04
CA ASP A 449 -3.50 0.90 28.91
C ASP A 449 -2.94 1.53 30.20
N THR A 450 -2.44 0.76 31.17
CA THR A 450 -1.98 1.29 32.47
C THR A 450 -0.96 2.41 32.30
N ASP A 451 0.06 2.21 31.46
CA ASP A 451 1.05 3.24 31.15
C ASP A 451 0.41 4.43 30.42
N SER A 452 -0.57 4.17 29.54
CA SER A 452 -1.30 5.23 28.84
C SER A 452 -2.20 6.07 29.76
N GLU A 453 -2.77 5.44 30.78
CA GLU A 453 -3.59 6.08 31.81
C GLU A 453 -2.73 6.90 32.77
N LEU A 454 -1.56 6.39 33.14
CA LEU A 454 -0.57 7.10 33.96
C LEU A 454 0.05 8.28 33.19
N GLU A 455 0.45 8.08 31.93
CA GLU A 455 1.05 9.11 31.07
C GLU A 455 0.02 10.13 30.54
N GLY A 456 -1.29 9.83 30.68
CA GLY A 456 -2.38 10.63 30.12
C GLY A 456 -2.45 10.64 28.59
N ARG A 457 -1.67 9.82 27.89
CA ARG A 457 -1.57 9.81 26.41
C ARG A 457 -1.80 8.42 25.84
N SER A 458 -2.20 8.32 24.57
CA SER A 458 -2.27 7.01 23.90
C SER A 458 -0.91 6.31 23.93
N GLN A 459 -0.86 4.99 24.17
CA GLN A 459 0.38 4.20 24.31
C GLN A 459 1.42 4.45 23.20
N ASP A 460 0.91 4.58 21.97
CA ASP A 460 1.71 4.78 20.77
C ASP A 460 1.97 6.28 20.46
N ALA A 461 1.37 7.21 21.21
CA ALA A 461 1.62 8.64 21.04
C ALA A 461 2.96 9.03 21.66
N LEU A 462 3.73 9.83 20.93
CA LEU A 462 5.00 10.37 21.40
C LEU A 462 4.75 11.58 22.31
N PRO A 463 5.60 11.81 23.33
CA PRO A 463 5.63 13.08 24.06
C PRO A 463 5.75 14.29 23.14
N GLU A 464 5.15 15.43 23.51
CA GLU A 464 5.28 16.68 22.75
C GLU A 464 6.75 17.11 22.64
N THR A 465 7.52 17.00 23.71
CA THR A 465 8.97 17.30 23.74
C THR A 465 9.75 16.45 22.73
N VAL A 466 9.46 15.15 22.65
CA VAL A 466 10.05 14.23 21.68
C VAL A 466 9.61 14.58 20.26
N PHE A 467 8.32 14.82 20.04
CA PHE A 467 7.79 15.21 18.73
C PHE A 467 8.43 16.51 18.22
N LEU A 468 8.61 17.50 19.09
CA LEU A 468 9.26 18.77 18.74
C LEU A 468 10.72 18.59 18.37
N GLN A 469 11.47 17.74 19.08
CA GLN A 469 12.83 17.37 18.71
C GLN A 469 12.86 16.69 17.33
N LEU A 470 11.96 15.73 17.06
CA LEU A 470 11.87 15.05 15.76
C LEU A 470 11.54 16.01 14.61
N MET A 471 10.75 17.06 14.87
CA MET A 471 10.37 18.08 13.89
C MET A 471 11.38 19.22 13.75
N ALA A 472 12.42 19.28 14.59
CA ALA A 472 13.44 20.32 14.50
C ALA A 472 14.28 20.14 13.22
N GLU A 473 14.58 21.25 12.53
CA GLU A 473 15.27 21.21 11.24
C GLU A 473 16.66 20.57 11.33
N GLU A 474 17.39 20.82 12.42
CA GLU A 474 18.68 20.19 12.72
C GLU A 474 18.61 18.66 12.76
N ASN A 475 17.48 18.12 13.22
CA ASN A 475 17.26 16.68 13.32
C ASN A 475 16.69 16.10 12.02
N LEU A 476 15.75 16.78 11.38
CA LEU A 476 15.25 16.38 10.06
C LEU A 476 16.37 16.36 9.00
N ALA A 477 17.37 17.24 9.12
CA ALA A 477 18.54 17.28 8.24
C ALA A 477 19.48 16.05 8.39
N LEU A 478 19.31 15.22 9.43
CA LEU A 478 20.06 13.96 9.58
C LEU A 478 19.56 12.86 8.62
N LEU A 479 18.32 12.99 8.13
CA LEU A 479 17.79 12.15 7.05
C LEU A 479 18.45 12.49 5.72
N GLN A 480 18.60 11.49 4.86
CA GLN A 480 19.04 11.73 3.50
C GLN A 480 18.02 12.60 2.75
N ASP A 481 18.52 13.66 2.10
CA ASP A 481 17.70 14.56 1.28
C ASP A 481 16.91 13.83 0.19
N GLY A 482 15.73 14.37 -0.11
CA GLY A 482 14.75 13.80 -1.03
C GLY A 482 13.77 12.86 -0.34
N THR A 483 13.42 11.77 -1.02
CA THR A 483 12.29 10.91 -0.62
C THR A 483 12.31 10.43 0.84
N PRO A 484 13.43 9.98 1.44
CA PRO A 484 13.43 9.54 2.84
C PRO A 484 13.03 10.66 3.82
N ARG A 485 13.63 11.85 3.67
CA ARG A 485 13.32 13.02 4.48
C ARG A 485 11.87 13.47 4.31
N ASP A 486 11.45 13.68 3.06
CA ASP A 486 10.12 14.21 2.75
C ASP A 486 9.00 13.26 3.17
N PHE A 487 9.23 11.95 3.07
CA PHE A 487 8.29 10.94 3.54
C PHE A 487 8.09 10.98 5.06
N VAL A 488 9.18 11.01 5.82
CA VAL A 488 9.14 11.01 7.30
C VAL A 488 8.53 12.32 7.80
N GLU A 489 9.00 13.45 7.29
CA GLU A 489 8.50 14.77 7.68
C GLU A 489 7.00 14.93 7.38
N LEU A 490 6.57 14.54 6.17
CA LEU A 490 5.14 14.61 5.84
C LEU A 490 4.32 13.68 6.74
N SER A 491 4.81 12.46 7.02
CA SER A 491 4.12 11.50 7.88
C SER A 491 3.89 12.02 9.31
N LEU A 492 4.87 12.74 9.86
CA LEU A 492 4.76 13.42 11.17
C LEU A 492 3.67 14.50 11.15
N ARG A 493 3.59 15.28 10.06
CA ARG A 493 2.70 16.45 9.95
C ARG A 493 1.22 16.09 9.76
N VAL A 494 0.91 15.06 8.96
CA VAL A 494 -0.46 14.82 8.47
C VAL A 494 -1.25 13.73 9.22
N GLY A 495 -0.60 12.95 10.09
CA GLY A 495 -1.24 11.90 10.89
C GLY A 495 -2.02 10.86 10.08
N ARG A 496 -1.65 10.65 8.81
CA ARG A 496 -2.27 9.63 7.95
C ARG A 496 -1.71 8.25 8.28
N ARG A 497 -2.44 7.19 7.92
CA ARG A 497 -1.89 5.84 8.09
C ARG A 497 -0.63 5.69 7.21
N PRO A 498 0.40 4.93 7.63
CA PRO A 498 1.59 4.72 6.81
C PRO A 498 1.26 4.18 5.41
N TRP A 499 0.22 3.34 5.33
CA TRP A 499 -0.29 2.81 4.07
C TRP A 499 -0.97 3.87 3.19
N GLU A 500 -1.56 4.91 3.78
CA GLU A 500 -2.16 6.03 3.06
C GLU A 500 -1.07 6.97 2.52
N VAL A 501 -0.08 7.35 3.33
CA VAL A 501 1.02 8.25 2.92
C VAL A 501 1.81 7.69 1.74
N ARG A 502 2.21 6.42 1.80
CA ARG A 502 3.00 5.79 0.73
C ARG A 502 2.26 5.64 -0.60
N HIS A 503 0.94 5.81 -0.62
CA HIS A 503 0.11 5.73 -1.82
C HIS A 503 -0.49 7.09 -2.18
N LEU A 504 0.06 8.19 -1.66
CA LEU A 504 -0.32 9.53 -2.12
C LEU A 504 0.01 9.63 -3.61
N GLU A 505 -0.97 10.10 -4.39
CA GLU A 505 -0.80 10.45 -5.79
C GLU A 505 0.11 11.70 -5.89
N PHE A 506 0.80 11.87 -7.02
CA PHE A 506 1.71 13.00 -7.23
C PHE A 506 0.99 14.34 -7.07
N ASP A 507 -0.21 14.47 -7.64
CA ASP A 507 -1.07 15.66 -7.55
C ASP A 507 -2.06 15.57 -6.38
N CYS A 508 -1.55 15.29 -5.18
CA CYS A 508 -2.40 15.11 -3.99
C CYS A 508 -2.86 16.41 -3.31
N VAL A 509 -2.53 17.60 -3.82
CA VAL A 509 -2.96 18.89 -3.24
C VAL A 509 -4.09 19.49 -4.07
N GLN A 510 -5.24 19.71 -3.42
CA GLN A 510 -6.37 20.45 -4.00
C GLN A 510 -6.60 21.74 -3.23
N TRP A 511 -6.66 22.86 -3.94
CA TRP A 511 -6.96 24.16 -3.36
C TRP A 511 -8.47 24.43 -3.39
N HIS A 512 -8.97 25.01 -2.31
CA HIS A 512 -10.37 25.38 -2.14
C HIS A 512 -10.47 26.85 -1.78
N ASP A 513 -11.26 27.60 -2.54
CA ASP A 513 -11.60 28.98 -2.22
C ASP A 513 -12.83 29.01 -1.30
N VAL A 514 -12.75 29.78 -0.23
CA VAL A 514 -13.81 30.03 0.73
C VAL A 514 -14.02 31.53 0.80
N ASP A 515 -15.25 31.96 0.51
CA ASP A 515 -15.69 33.33 0.64
C ASP A 515 -16.05 33.57 2.12
N ILE A 516 -15.28 34.42 2.78
CA ILE A 516 -15.50 34.84 4.17
C ILE A 516 -16.20 36.18 4.12
N GLU A 517 -17.49 36.16 4.43
CA GLU A 517 -18.26 37.39 4.62
C GLU A 517 -17.87 38.02 5.96
N ALA A 518 -17.21 39.17 5.89
CA ALA A 518 -16.93 39.96 7.05
C ALA A 518 -18.23 40.58 7.59
N PRO A 519 -18.29 40.99 8.87
CA PRO A 519 -19.50 41.56 9.48
C PRO A 519 -20.04 42.82 8.78
N ASP A 520 -19.25 43.46 7.91
CA ASP A 520 -19.63 44.61 7.09
C ASP A 520 -20.26 44.22 5.73
N GLY A 521 -20.47 42.92 5.49
CA GLY A 521 -20.98 42.37 4.22
C GLY A 521 -19.91 42.28 3.13
N SER A 522 -18.66 42.67 3.39
CA SER A 522 -17.57 42.50 2.42
C SER A 522 -17.13 41.03 2.37
N VAL A 523 -17.02 40.50 1.16
CA VAL A 523 -16.59 39.11 0.96
C VAL A 523 -15.08 39.06 0.73
N GLN A 524 -14.35 38.47 1.66
CA GLN A 524 -12.93 38.14 1.53
C GLN A 524 -12.77 36.70 1.07
N ARG A 525 -12.28 36.48 -0.16
CA ARG A 525 -11.94 35.14 -0.64
C ARG A 525 -10.62 34.67 -0.04
N ARG A 526 -10.64 33.57 0.71
CA ARG A 526 -9.43 32.89 1.23
C ARG A 526 -9.28 31.52 0.60
N ARG A 527 -8.04 31.14 0.30
CA ARG A 527 -7.70 29.89 -0.38
C ARG A 527 -6.98 28.95 0.56
N TYR A 528 -7.47 27.72 0.68
CA TYR A 528 -6.94 26.71 1.60
C TYR A 528 -6.51 25.44 0.85
N PRO A 529 -5.33 24.88 1.15
CA PRO A 529 -4.88 23.62 0.57
C PRO A 529 -5.47 22.41 1.32
N PHE A 530 -5.82 21.38 0.57
CA PHE A 530 -6.27 20.09 1.10
C PHE A 530 -5.45 18.96 0.50
N LEU A 531 -5.00 18.04 1.34
CA LEU A 531 -4.49 16.74 0.93
C LEU A 531 -5.66 15.86 0.50
N VAL A 532 -5.69 15.47 -0.76
CA VAL A 532 -6.64 14.51 -1.31
C VAL A 532 -5.96 13.15 -1.41
N TYR A 533 -6.57 12.14 -0.81
CA TYR A 533 -5.99 10.81 -0.78
C TYR A 533 -7.04 9.71 -0.78
N TRP A 534 -6.65 8.52 -1.25
CA TRP A 534 -7.48 7.32 -1.22
C TRP A 534 -7.26 6.54 0.07
N MET A 535 -8.32 6.32 0.85
CA MET A 535 -8.24 5.47 2.05
C MET A 535 -8.38 4.00 1.68
N GLN A 536 -7.28 3.26 1.70
CA GLN A 536 -7.24 1.87 1.21
C GLN A 536 -8.08 0.92 2.07
N LYS A 537 -8.15 1.16 3.39
CA LYS A 537 -8.92 0.32 4.33
C LYS A 537 -10.43 0.39 4.08
N VAL A 538 -10.96 1.58 3.80
CA VAL A 538 -12.41 1.83 3.66
C VAL A 538 -12.83 2.12 2.21
N ARG A 539 -11.88 2.17 1.28
CA ARG A 539 -12.07 2.33 -0.17
C ARG A 539 -12.89 3.56 -0.58
N ARG A 540 -12.49 4.74 -0.09
CA ARG A 540 -13.08 6.03 -0.49
C ARG A 540 -12.02 7.13 -0.51
N ARG A 541 -12.23 8.19 -1.31
CA ARG A 541 -11.42 9.42 -1.25
C ARG A 541 -11.77 10.24 -0.01
N HIS A 542 -10.78 10.88 0.58
CA HIS A 542 -10.94 11.83 1.69
C HIS A 542 -10.09 13.06 1.45
N LYS A 543 -10.46 14.15 2.12
CA LYS A 543 -9.73 15.42 2.10
C LYS A 543 -9.30 15.77 3.51
N LEU A 544 -8.03 16.10 3.69
CA LEU A 544 -7.47 16.60 4.94
C LEU A 544 -6.98 18.03 4.71
N PRO A 545 -7.42 19.03 5.50
CA PRO A 545 -6.84 20.37 5.43
C PRO A 545 -5.33 20.33 5.70
N LEU A 546 -4.55 21.09 4.93
CA LEU A 546 -3.11 21.23 5.10
C LEU A 546 -2.74 22.64 5.55
N HIS A 547 -1.60 22.75 6.24
CA HIS A 547 -0.91 24.02 6.38
C HIS A 547 -0.04 24.31 5.15
N LEU A 548 0.27 25.58 4.88
CA LEU A 548 1.13 25.96 3.75
C LEU A 548 2.51 25.30 3.83
N THR A 549 3.08 25.16 5.02
CA THR A 549 4.36 24.45 5.22
C THR A 549 4.27 22.96 4.90
N ASP A 550 3.09 22.34 4.98
CA ASP A 550 2.94 20.94 4.59
C ASP A 550 2.92 20.81 3.06
N VAL A 551 2.38 21.83 2.37
CA VAL A 551 2.45 21.95 0.91
C VAL A 551 3.89 22.12 0.46
N GLU A 552 4.71 22.89 1.18
CA GLU A 552 6.14 23.04 0.88
C GLU A 552 6.88 21.70 0.88
N VAL A 553 6.60 20.80 1.83
CA VAL A 553 7.17 19.44 1.85
C VAL A 553 6.73 18.64 0.62
N ILE A 554 5.46 18.73 0.25
CA ILE A 554 4.92 18.05 -0.95
C ILE A 554 5.59 18.60 -2.21
N THR A 555 5.69 19.92 -2.34
CA THR A 555 6.34 20.58 -3.49
C THR A 555 7.82 20.22 -3.57
N ARG A 556 8.53 20.22 -2.44
CA ARG A 556 9.95 19.80 -2.37
C ARG A 556 10.14 18.36 -2.88
N GLN A 557 9.25 17.44 -2.49
CA GLN A 557 9.28 16.07 -2.98
C GLN A 557 8.93 15.99 -4.47
N GLN A 558 7.91 16.73 -4.95
CA GLN A 558 7.58 16.78 -6.37
C GLN A 558 8.76 17.27 -7.22
N ASP A 559 9.47 18.29 -6.75
CA ASP A 559 10.66 18.83 -7.42
C ASP A 559 11.86 17.88 -7.35
N HIS A 560 12.02 17.16 -6.24
CA HIS A 560 12.98 16.06 -6.16
C HIS A 560 12.68 14.99 -7.21
N LEU A 561 11.42 14.57 -7.38
CA LEU A 561 11.05 13.59 -8.39
C LEU A 561 11.29 14.09 -9.82
N ARG A 562 10.94 15.34 -10.13
CA ARG A 562 11.19 15.94 -11.46
C ARG A 562 12.68 15.96 -11.81
N ARG A 563 13.55 16.27 -10.83
CA ARG A 563 15.00 16.35 -11.02
C ARG A 563 15.67 14.97 -11.15
N GLU A 564 15.36 14.06 -10.23
CA GLU A 564 16.05 12.77 -10.13
C GLU A 564 15.45 11.69 -11.05
N PHE A 565 14.17 11.83 -11.42
CA PHE A 565 13.45 10.85 -12.25
C PHE A 565 12.73 11.50 -13.44
N PRO A 566 13.43 12.26 -14.30
CA PRO A 566 12.82 12.99 -15.43
C PRO A 566 12.07 12.07 -16.41
N GLN A 567 12.42 10.79 -16.47
CA GLN A 567 11.72 9.78 -17.29
C GLN A 567 10.26 9.53 -16.93
N TRP A 568 9.78 10.02 -15.79
CA TRP A 568 8.37 9.93 -15.39
C TRP A 568 7.56 11.16 -15.77
N PHE A 569 8.20 12.16 -16.39
CA PHE A 569 7.61 13.43 -16.73
C PHE A 569 7.75 13.71 -18.23
N ASP A 570 6.87 14.56 -18.76
CA ASP A 570 7.01 15.14 -20.09
C ASP A 570 7.91 16.39 -20.08
N THR A 571 8.01 17.07 -21.21
CA THR A 571 8.82 18.28 -21.37
C THR A 571 8.33 19.47 -20.54
N ASP A 572 7.05 19.47 -20.17
CA ASP A 572 6.42 20.53 -19.37
C ASP A 572 6.45 20.19 -17.87
N GLY A 573 7.10 19.09 -17.50
CA GLY A 573 7.24 18.63 -16.11
C GLY A 573 5.97 17.99 -15.54
N GLN A 574 5.02 17.60 -16.41
CA GLN A 574 3.80 16.90 -16.02
C GLN A 574 4.02 15.38 -15.97
N PRO A 575 3.40 14.66 -15.02
CA PRO A 575 3.51 13.21 -14.95
C PRO A 575 3.03 12.52 -16.23
N LEU A 576 3.81 11.57 -16.74
CA LEU A 576 3.42 10.72 -17.87
C LEU A 576 2.27 9.76 -17.53
N SER A 577 2.02 9.52 -16.23
CA SER A 577 0.89 8.74 -15.74
C SER A 577 0.11 9.55 -14.71
N PRO A 578 -1.23 9.59 -14.80
CA PRO A 578 -2.07 10.21 -13.77
C PRO A 578 -2.06 9.44 -12.44
N GLN A 579 -1.44 8.25 -12.40
CA GLN A 579 -1.32 7.40 -11.21
C GLN A 579 0.09 7.44 -10.62
N LEU A 580 0.96 8.35 -11.07
CA LEU A 580 2.26 8.57 -10.46
C LEU A 580 2.07 8.84 -8.96
N LEU A 581 2.86 8.17 -8.12
CA LEU A 581 2.82 8.38 -6.68
C LEU A 581 3.77 9.50 -6.27
N LEU A 582 3.49 10.16 -5.15
CA LEU A 582 4.37 11.14 -4.50
C LEU A 582 5.63 10.47 -3.91
N PHE A 583 5.54 9.20 -3.50
CA PHE A 583 6.66 8.42 -2.95
C PHE A 583 6.84 7.07 -3.69
N PRO A 584 7.20 7.11 -4.98
CA PRO A 584 7.34 5.92 -5.80
C PRO A 584 8.67 5.21 -5.50
N THR A 585 8.71 3.89 -5.67
CA THR A 585 9.99 3.16 -5.65
C THR A 585 10.83 3.54 -6.88
N PRO A 586 12.16 3.75 -6.74
CA PRO A 586 13.04 4.12 -7.85
C PRO A 586 13.33 2.93 -8.77
N ARG A 587 12.84 1.73 -8.43
CA ARG A 587 13.06 0.52 -9.24
C ARG A 587 12.33 0.64 -10.58
N LEU A 588 13.07 0.96 -11.63
CA LEU A 588 12.62 1.03 -13.03
C LEU A 588 12.40 -0.37 -13.60
N THR A 589 11.35 -1.04 -13.13
CA THR A 589 10.90 -2.32 -13.68
C THR A 589 9.79 -2.10 -14.71
N ARG A 590 9.49 -3.12 -15.52
CA ARG A 590 8.33 -3.07 -16.44
C ARG A 590 7.01 -2.77 -15.71
N ALA A 591 6.89 -3.18 -14.45
CA ALA A 591 5.70 -2.98 -13.62
C ALA A 591 5.64 -1.61 -12.91
N ASN A 592 6.72 -0.82 -13.00
CA ASN A 592 6.85 0.51 -12.43
C ASN A 592 7.49 1.47 -13.45
N LYS A 593 7.03 1.41 -14.70
CA LYS A 593 7.57 2.24 -15.78
C LYS A 593 7.30 3.73 -15.54
N PHE A 594 6.17 4.04 -14.90
CA PHE A 594 5.66 5.40 -14.70
C PHE A 594 5.57 5.82 -13.22
N GLY A 595 6.31 5.18 -12.32
CA GLY A 595 6.33 5.55 -10.89
C GLY A 595 5.03 5.25 -10.12
N GLU A 596 4.22 4.30 -10.57
CA GLU A 596 2.92 3.96 -9.97
C GLU A 596 3.03 2.99 -8.77
N ARG A 597 4.25 2.58 -8.40
CA ARG A 597 4.49 1.59 -7.34
C ARG A 597 5.15 2.24 -6.14
N PRO A 598 4.64 2.02 -4.91
CA PRO A 598 5.24 2.62 -3.71
C PRO A 598 6.52 1.88 -3.28
N TYR A 599 7.15 2.41 -2.22
CA TYR A 599 7.74 1.67 -1.07
C TYR A 599 7.57 0.15 -1.01
N ASP A 600 8.43 -0.65 -0.34
CA ASP A 600 7.90 -1.75 0.48
C ASP A 600 7.40 -1.18 1.83
N SER A 601 6.53 -1.89 2.56
CA SER A 601 6.13 -1.49 3.91
C SER A 601 7.28 -1.42 4.90
N SER A 602 8.30 -2.27 4.75
CA SER A 602 9.45 -2.26 5.65
C SER A 602 10.38 -1.07 5.41
N THR A 603 10.29 -0.40 4.26
CA THR A 603 11.22 0.66 3.88
C THR A 603 11.12 1.89 4.78
N SER A 604 9.92 2.28 5.19
CA SER A 604 9.75 3.40 6.13
C SER A 604 10.30 3.08 7.51
N GLY A 605 10.20 1.82 7.97
CA GLY A 605 10.85 1.38 9.20
C GLY A 605 12.36 1.54 9.11
N TYR A 606 12.97 1.05 8.02
CA TYR A 606 14.40 1.21 7.75
C TYR A 606 14.85 2.69 7.75
N TRP A 607 14.09 3.60 7.14
CA TRP A 607 14.43 5.03 7.16
C TRP A 607 14.41 5.62 8.56
N LEU A 608 13.45 5.21 9.40
CA LEU A 608 13.39 5.63 10.80
C LEU A 608 14.57 5.05 11.59
N ASP A 609 14.89 3.77 11.43
CA ASP A 609 16.02 3.14 12.12
C ASP A 609 17.34 3.87 11.78
N VAL A 610 17.61 4.09 10.50
CA VAL A 610 18.81 4.83 10.03
C VAL A 610 18.86 6.26 10.56
N TRP A 611 17.70 6.91 10.68
CA TRP A 611 17.61 8.25 11.24
C TRP A 611 17.90 8.26 12.73
N MET A 612 17.32 7.31 13.47
CA MET A 612 17.50 7.15 14.91
C MET A 612 18.94 6.80 15.27
N ASP A 613 19.66 6.05 14.44
CA ASP A 613 21.09 5.77 14.63
C ASP A 613 21.98 7.03 14.59
N ARG A 614 21.51 8.10 13.93
CA ARG A 614 22.23 9.37 13.79
C ARG A 614 21.87 10.39 14.86
N PHE A 615 20.83 10.13 15.64
CA PHE A 615 20.39 11.02 16.70
C PHE A 615 21.37 10.95 17.88
N PRO A 616 21.99 12.08 18.28
CA PRO A 616 22.94 12.09 19.38
C PRO A 616 22.26 11.79 20.72
N GLN A 617 21.16 12.49 21.01
CA GLN A 617 20.32 12.25 22.19
C GLN A 617 18.89 12.64 21.87
N LEU A 618 17.93 11.90 22.43
CA LEU A 618 16.51 12.18 22.30
C LEU A 618 15.91 12.12 23.70
N LEU A 619 15.43 13.25 24.19
CA LEU A 619 14.99 13.39 25.58
C LEU A 619 13.47 13.42 25.69
N ASP A 620 12.94 12.84 26.75
CA ASP A 620 11.54 12.99 27.12
C ASP A 620 11.28 14.29 27.89
N GLU A 621 10.08 14.44 28.46
CA GLU A 621 9.67 15.61 29.26
C GLU A 621 10.30 15.70 30.65
N HIS A 622 11.08 14.68 31.05
CA HIS A 622 11.81 14.60 32.31
C HIS A 622 13.33 14.62 32.10
N ASP A 623 13.79 15.04 30.92
CA ASP A 623 15.19 15.05 30.50
C ASP A 623 15.86 13.67 30.56
N GLN A 624 15.09 12.59 30.37
CA GLN A 624 15.60 11.22 30.31
C GLN A 624 15.69 10.72 28.86
N ASP A 625 16.61 9.79 28.60
CA ASP A 625 16.76 9.17 27.28
C ASP A 625 15.48 8.41 26.88
N PHE A 626 14.88 8.84 25.79
CA PHE A 626 13.65 8.26 25.28
C PHE A 626 13.91 6.94 24.54
N ASP A 627 13.06 5.93 24.79
CA ASP A 627 13.12 4.65 24.08
C ASP A 627 12.76 4.82 22.59
N ARG A 628 13.79 4.76 21.75
CA ARG A 628 13.69 4.89 20.29
C ARG A 628 12.81 3.81 19.65
N SER A 629 12.59 2.66 20.30
CA SER A 629 11.71 1.60 19.78
C SER A 629 10.25 2.04 19.68
N ARG A 630 9.85 3.08 20.45
CA ARG A 630 8.52 3.71 20.38
C ARG A 630 8.35 4.59 19.14
N ILE A 631 9.40 4.85 18.36
CA ILE A 631 9.35 5.65 17.13
C ILE A 631 9.14 4.74 15.93
N PHE A 632 7.88 4.61 15.52
CA PHE A 632 7.50 3.83 14.34
C PHE A 632 6.41 4.55 13.55
N PRO A 633 6.16 4.18 12.28
CA PRO A 633 5.31 4.99 11.39
C PRO A 633 3.87 5.22 11.90
N TYR A 634 3.31 4.30 12.69
CA TYR A 634 1.96 4.46 13.23
C TYR A 634 1.91 5.40 14.45
N ALA A 635 3.01 5.55 15.19
CA ALA A 635 3.12 6.44 16.35
C ALA A 635 2.80 7.90 15.97
N PHE A 636 3.18 8.32 14.76
CA PHE A 636 2.90 9.67 14.25
C PHE A 636 1.40 9.95 14.13
N ARG A 637 0.59 8.95 13.80
CA ARG A 637 -0.87 9.09 13.75
C ARG A 637 -1.49 9.25 15.14
N HIS A 638 -0.99 8.52 16.13
CA HIS A 638 -1.42 8.67 17.53
C HIS A 638 -0.99 10.04 18.07
N THR A 639 0.26 10.42 17.86
CA THR A 639 0.82 11.72 18.24
C THR A 639 0.04 12.88 17.61
N TYR A 640 -0.28 12.80 16.31
CA TYR A 640 -1.10 13.80 15.62
C TYR A 640 -2.46 14.03 16.29
N ALA A 641 -3.11 12.94 16.73
CA ALA A 641 -4.42 12.99 17.36
C ALA A 641 -4.33 13.52 18.80
N GLN A 642 -3.34 13.02 19.55
CA GLN A 642 -3.07 13.39 20.93
C GLN A 642 -2.78 14.90 21.05
N LEU A 643 -1.82 15.43 20.28
CA LEU A 643 -1.47 16.85 20.32
C LEU A 643 -2.64 17.78 19.99
N ARG A 644 -3.53 17.37 19.07
CA ARG A 644 -4.73 18.14 18.74
C ARG A 644 -5.80 18.08 19.81
N ALA A 645 -5.98 16.91 20.43
CA ALA A 645 -6.85 16.79 21.59
C ALA A 645 -6.32 17.65 22.75
N ASP A 646 -5.01 17.62 23.01
CA ASP A 646 -4.36 18.44 24.05
C ASP A 646 -4.51 19.95 23.78
N ALA A 647 -4.48 20.35 22.50
CA ALA A 647 -4.76 21.72 22.06
C ALA A 647 -6.25 22.13 22.13
N GLY A 648 -7.14 21.22 22.55
CA GLY A 648 -8.56 21.51 22.73
C GLY A 648 -9.42 21.37 21.47
N VAL A 649 -8.95 20.67 20.43
CA VAL A 649 -9.76 20.37 19.24
C VAL A 649 -10.94 19.47 19.64
N PRO A 650 -12.21 19.87 19.38
CA PRO A 650 -13.37 19.06 19.74
C PRO A 650 -13.36 17.67 19.09
N LEU A 651 -13.95 16.68 19.77
CA LEU A 651 -13.97 15.29 19.30
C LEU A 651 -14.60 15.17 17.91
N GLU A 652 -15.68 15.89 17.59
CA GLU A 652 -16.28 15.83 16.25
C GLU A 652 -15.38 16.40 15.15
N ILE A 653 -14.51 17.35 15.47
CA ILE A 653 -13.53 17.91 14.52
C ILE A 653 -12.34 16.96 14.39
N LEU A 654 -11.84 16.44 15.51
CA LEU A 654 -10.78 15.46 15.50
C LEU A 654 -11.18 14.19 14.74
N GLN A 655 -12.45 13.76 14.84
CA GLN A 655 -13.00 12.67 14.06
C GLN A 655 -12.90 12.91 12.55
N VAL A 656 -13.24 14.13 12.09
CA VAL A 656 -13.14 14.52 10.67
C VAL A 656 -11.69 14.55 10.22
N LEU A 657 -10.79 15.14 11.03
CA LEU A 657 -9.36 15.17 10.74
C LEU A 657 -8.79 13.75 10.67
N MET A 658 -9.19 12.84 11.56
CA MET A 658 -8.74 11.45 11.56
C MET A 658 -9.45 10.57 10.52
N ALA A 659 -10.46 11.09 9.83
CA ALA A 659 -11.29 10.39 8.86
C ALA A 659 -12.01 9.16 9.43
N HIS A 660 -12.44 9.24 10.69
CA HIS A 660 -13.19 8.18 11.38
C HIS A 660 -14.70 8.35 11.19
N LEU A 661 -15.45 7.25 11.22
CA LEU A 661 -16.91 7.25 11.17
C LEU A 661 -17.54 7.23 12.57
N GLU A 662 -16.91 6.52 13.49
CA GLU A 662 -17.41 6.34 14.86
C GLU A 662 -16.53 7.12 15.85
N PRO A 663 -17.11 7.83 16.81
CA PRO A 663 -16.35 8.56 17.83
C PRO A 663 -15.44 7.64 18.66
N SER A 664 -15.92 6.43 18.95
CA SER A 664 -15.18 5.36 19.64
C SER A 664 -13.84 5.04 18.96
N THR A 665 -13.79 5.10 17.63
CA THR A 665 -12.54 4.86 16.88
C THR A 665 -11.55 6.00 17.10
N THR A 666 -12.02 7.26 17.21
CA THR A 666 -11.15 8.43 17.48
C THR A 666 -10.61 8.42 18.90
N GLN A 667 -11.43 8.01 19.87
CA GLN A 667 -11.06 7.91 21.29
C GLN A 667 -9.94 6.89 21.57
N ILE A 668 -9.62 5.98 20.63
CA ILE A 668 -8.46 5.08 20.75
C ILE A 668 -7.12 5.82 20.55
N TYR A 669 -7.12 6.90 19.75
CA TYR A 669 -5.89 7.55 19.29
C TYR A 669 -5.36 8.63 20.23
N TYR A 670 -6.16 9.03 21.21
CA TYR A 670 -5.74 9.95 22.26
C TYR A 670 -6.33 9.47 23.57
N ARG A 671 -5.62 9.64 24.66
CA ARG A 671 -6.23 9.56 25.98
C ARG A 671 -6.64 10.97 26.36
N VAL A 672 -7.72 11.06 27.11
CA VAL A 672 -8.15 12.32 27.69
C VAL A 672 -7.19 12.61 28.86
N SER A 673 -5.96 13.06 28.55
CA SER A 673 -5.05 13.85 29.42
C SER A 673 -5.66 15.22 29.76
N HIS A 674 -6.61 15.65 28.93
CA HIS A 674 -7.35 16.90 29.01
C HIS A 674 -7.90 17.28 30.41
N PRO A 675 -8.25 16.36 31.33
CA PRO A 675 -8.75 16.72 32.65
C PRO A 675 -7.67 17.29 33.58
N ARG A 676 -6.38 17.30 33.19
CA ARG A 676 -5.33 17.88 34.04
C ARG A 676 -4.83 19.21 33.53
N ARG A 677 -4.31 19.33 32.30
CA ARG A 677 -3.79 20.62 31.80
C ARG A 677 -4.89 21.59 31.36
N VAL A 678 -5.91 21.11 30.66
CA VAL A 678 -7.01 21.99 30.20
C VAL A 678 -8.03 22.25 31.29
N GLU A 679 -8.33 21.29 32.17
CA GLU A 679 -9.07 21.65 33.40
C GLU A 679 -8.22 22.51 34.35
N ALA A 680 -6.89 22.34 34.46
CA ALA A 680 -6.07 23.28 35.23
C ALA A 680 -6.16 24.68 34.64
N VAL A 681 -5.92 24.86 33.33
CA VAL A 681 -6.04 26.17 32.69
C VAL A 681 -7.46 26.72 32.77
N ARG A 682 -8.51 25.90 32.57
CA ARG A 682 -9.91 26.33 32.76
C ARG A 682 -10.23 26.65 34.21
N ALA A 683 -9.67 25.94 35.18
CA ALA A 683 -9.86 26.20 36.62
C ALA A 683 -9.07 27.45 37.07
N ILE A 684 -7.92 27.74 36.47
CA ILE A 684 -7.22 29.00 36.64
C ILE A 684 -8.09 30.10 36.00
N ALA A 685 -8.46 29.98 34.73
CA ALA A 685 -9.25 30.96 33.98
C ALA A 685 -10.61 31.28 34.64
N ALA A 686 -11.30 30.27 35.18
CA ALA A 686 -12.56 30.45 35.90
C ALA A 686 -12.45 31.45 37.07
N LYS A 687 -11.28 31.57 37.73
CA LYS A 687 -11.03 32.54 38.81
C LYS A 687 -10.88 33.99 38.31
N TYR A 688 -10.68 34.15 37.00
CA TYR A 688 -10.41 35.42 36.33
C TYR A 688 -11.45 35.72 35.25
N GLN A 689 -12.59 35.03 35.24
CA GLN A 689 -13.70 35.41 34.37
C GLN A 689 -14.33 36.72 34.82
N PHE A 690 -14.70 37.55 33.85
CA PHE A 690 -15.43 38.78 34.09
C PHE A 690 -16.48 39.04 33.01
N ASP A 691 -17.51 39.79 33.39
CA ASP A 691 -18.53 40.26 32.48
C ASP A 691 -18.07 41.55 31.76
N ILE A 692 -18.95 42.04 30.88
CA ILE A 692 -18.74 43.27 30.10
C ILE A 692 -18.51 44.53 30.94
N SER A 693 -18.95 44.57 32.20
CA SER A 693 -18.71 45.72 33.09
C SER A 693 -17.32 45.70 33.73
N GLY A 694 -16.52 44.66 33.47
CA GLY A 694 -15.29 44.41 34.18
C GLY A 694 -15.52 43.85 35.59
N GLY A 695 -16.75 43.45 35.94
CA GLY A 695 -17.06 42.78 37.20
C GLY A 695 -16.53 41.34 37.20
N ARG A 696 -15.77 40.95 38.23
CA ARG A 696 -15.29 39.55 38.36
C ARG A 696 -16.45 38.62 38.72
N LEU A 697 -16.56 37.53 37.97
CA LEU A 697 -17.47 36.43 38.29
C LEU A 697 -16.76 35.55 39.33
N ARG A 698 -17.37 35.40 40.50
CA ARG A 698 -16.87 34.54 41.57
C ARG A 698 -18.02 33.70 42.12
N ALA A 699 -17.77 32.40 42.27
CA ALA A 699 -18.66 31.53 43.02
C ALA A 699 -18.81 32.04 44.46
N ARG A 700 -20.04 31.99 45.02
CA ARG A 700 -20.31 32.45 46.40
C ARG A 700 -19.81 31.46 47.45
N GLY A 701 -19.49 30.23 47.07
CA GLY A 701 -18.86 29.21 47.91
C GLY A 701 -18.41 27.95 47.13
N PRO A 702 -17.79 26.96 47.78
CA PRO A 702 -17.22 25.78 47.13
C PRO A 702 -18.23 24.88 46.40
N ALA A 703 -19.48 24.83 46.87
CA ALA A 703 -20.55 24.07 46.22
C ALA A 703 -21.04 24.76 44.94
N ASP A 704 -21.09 26.10 44.94
CA ASP A 704 -21.41 26.90 43.75
C ASP A 704 -20.28 26.81 42.72
N ASP A 705 -19.02 26.75 43.16
CA ASP A 705 -17.85 26.59 42.30
C ASP A 705 -17.85 25.25 41.54
N LEU A 706 -18.26 24.15 42.19
CA LEU A 706 -18.44 22.85 41.52
C LEU A 706 -19.60 22.89 40.51
N ALA A 707 -20.72 23.54 40.88
CA ALA A 707 -21.87 23.69 40.00
C ALA A 707 -21.58 24.63 38.81
N ASP A 708 -20.76 25.66 38.99
CA ASP A 708 -20.30 26.59 37.96
C ASP A 708 -19.31 25.90 37.01
N ARG A 709 -18.40 25.05 37.53
CA ARG A 709 -17.53 24.18 36.71
C ARG A 709 -18.32 23.14 35.90
N ALA A 710 -19.39 22.57 36.49
CA ALA A 710 -20.30 21.68 35.77
C ALA A 710 -21.12 22.42 34.70
N ARG A 711 -21.57 23.66 34.99
CA ARG A 711 -22.22 24.54 34.00
C ARG A 711 -21.27 24.99 32.89
N ALA A 712 -19.98 25.21 33.15
CA ALA A 712 -19.01 25.54 32.11
C ALA A 712 -18.88 24.44 31.02
N GLY A 713 -19.30 23.20 31.31
CA GLY A 713 -19.33 22.12 30.33
C GLY A 713 -20.60 22.04 29.46
N VAL A 714 -21.72 22.66 29.87
CA VAL A 714 -23.06 22.42 29.27
C VAL A 714 -23.92 23.69 29.14
N GLY A 715 -23.62 24.75 29.90
CA GLY A 715 -24.41 25.97 30.07
C GLY A 715 -23.80 27.22 29.42
N GLN A 716 -22.79 27.05 28.57
CA GLN A 716 -22.13 28.14 27.85
C GLN A 716 -21.83 27.73 26.41
N VAL A 717 -21.78 28.71 25.51
CA VAL A 717 -21.39 28.51 24.10
C VAL A 717 -20.30 29.53 23.73
N PRO A 718 -19.25 29.14 22.98
CA PRO A 718 -18.23 30.09 22.53
C PRO A 718 -18.85 31.17 21.63
N VAL A 719 -18.39 32.40 21.81
CA VAL A 719 -18.76 33.57 21.00
C VAL A 719 -17.51 34.43 20.76
N PRO A 720 -17.51 35.35 19.77
CA PRO A 720 -16.31 36.13 19.45
C PRO A 720 -15.70 36.84 20.67
N GLY A 721 -14.47 36.45 21.02
CA GLY A 721 -13.70 37.00 22.14
C GLY A 721 -14.18 36.60 23.53
N GLY A 722 -15.03 35.56 23.67
CA GLY A 722 -15.57 35.15 24.96
C GLY A 722 -16.54 33.98 24.93
N THR A 723 -17.40 33.93 25.93
CA THR A 723 -18.42 32.91 26.11
C THR A 723 -19.78 33.54 26.39
N CYS A 724 -20.85 32.91 25.89
CA CYS A 724 -22.22 33.32 26.10
C CYS A 724 -22.94 32.33 27.01
N HIS A 725 -23.60 32.84 28.05
CA HIS A 725 -24.36 32.05 29.04
C HIS A 725 -25.88 32.15 28.86
N GLU A 726 -26.36 32.77 27.77
CA GLU A 726 -27.78 32.88 27.49
C GLU A 726 -28.32 31.52 27.03
N MET A 727 -29.30 30.97 27.77
CA MET A 727 -29.69 29.57 27.64
C MET A 727 -30.40 29.23 26.32
N ASN A 728 -31.09 30.17 25.68
CA ASN A 728 -31.64 29.94 24.34
C ASN A 728 -30.53 29.89 23.29
N ASN A 729 -29.52 30.75 23.41
CA ASN A 729 -28.35 30.70 22.54
C ASN A 729 -27.52 29.43 22.76
N VAL A 730 -27.35 28.99 24.00
CA VAL A 730 -26.67 27.73 24.36
C VAL A 730 -27.42 26.51 23.83
N ARG A 731 -28.75 26.45 24.02
CA ARG A 731 -29.58 25.34 23.50
C ARG A 731 -29.58 25.24 21.99
N ALA A 732 -29.35 26.36 21.31
CA ALA A 732 -29.25 26.44 19.86
C ALA A 732 -27.80 26.39 19.37
N ASP A 733 -26.85 25.94 20.20
CA ASP A 733 -25.42 25.84 19.86
C ASP A 733 -24.83 27.12 19.23
N GLY A 734 -25.23 28.29 19.73
CA GLY A 734 -24.74 29.59 19.30
C GLY A 734 -25.56 30.25 18.19
N HIS A 735 -26.63 29.58 17.74
CA HIS A 735 -27.52 30.05 16.67
C HIS A 735 -28.81 30.71 17.19
N GLY A 736 -28.99 30.84 18.50
CA GLY A 736 -30.21 31.34 19.13
C GLY A 736 -30.20 32.81 19.52
N CYS A 737 -29.09 33.53 19.27
CA CYS A 737 -28.94 34.92 19.68
C CYS A 737 -29.82 35.88 18.84
N PRO A 738 -30.68 36.70 19.46
CA PRO A 738 -31.55 37.63 18.73
C PRO A 738 -30.82 38.90 18.25
N VAL A 739 -29.60 39.17 18.73
CA VAL A 739 -28.81 40.39 18.48
C VAL A 739 -27.37 40.05 18.12
N TYR A 740 -27.22 39.19 17.11
CA TYR A 740 -25.93 38.66 16.63
C TYR A 740 -24.87 39.78 16.44
N TYR A 741 -23.60 39.48 16.76
CA TYR A 741 -22.46 40.42 16.75
C TYR A 741 -22.47 41.59 17.77
N ARG A 742 -23.41 41.66 18.72
CA ARG A 742 -23.44 42.69 19.79
C ARG A 742 -22.98 42.19 21.16
N CYS A 743 -21.98 41.29 21.20
CA CYS A 743 -21.49 40.69 22.45
C CYS A 743 -20.96 41.73 23.45
N PHE A 744 -20.27 42.76 22.93
CA PHE A 744 -19.77 43.94 23.67
C PHE A 744 -20.89 44.95 23.98
N SER A 745 -22.12 44.47 24.11
CA SER A 745 -23.23 45.20 24.73
C SER A 745 -24.16 44.24 25.49
N CYS A 746 -23.74 42.99 25.70
CA CYS A 746 -24.55 41.91 26.21
C CYS A 746 -24.15 41.53 27.65
N LYS A 747 -25.11 41.51 28.56
CA LYS A 747 -24.90 41.10 29.96
C LYS A 747 -24.63 39.61 30.17
N PHE A 748 -24.84 38.78 29.15
CA PHE A 748 -24.58 37.33 29.18
C PHE A 748 -23.20 36.97 28.60
N PHE A 749 -22.46 37.96 28.11
CA PHE A 749 -21.11 37.80 27.62
C PHE A 749 -20.11 37.82 28.77
N THR A 750 -19.19 36.86 28.77
CA THR A 750 -18.09 36.79 29.72
C THR A 750 -16.79 36.47 28.98
N THR A 751 -15.67 36.97 29.49
CA THR A 751 -14.36 36.71 28.91
C THR A 751 -13.30 36.52 30.00
N ASP A 752 -12.12 36.05 29.60
CA ASP A 752 -10.96 35.82 30.44
C ASP A 752 -9.66 35.85 29.61
N PHE A 753 -8.52 35.73 30.27
CA PHE A 753 -7.21 35.81 29.62
C PHE A 753 -6.97 34.72 28.58
N THR A 754 -7.72 33.60 28.58
CA THR A 754 -7.60 32.59 27.52
C THR A 754 -8.09 33.13 26.18
N GLN A 755 -8.95 34.15 26.16
CA GLN A 755 -9.51 34.75 24.96
C GLN A 755 -8.65 35.88 24.38
N LEU A 756 -7.50 36.18 25.01
CA LEU A 756 -6.66 37.33 24.68
C LEU A 756 -6.25 37.41 23.18
N PRO A 757 -5.87 36.31 22.50
CA PRO A 757 -5.56 36.37 21.07
C PRO A 757 -6.76 36.75 20.20
N GLU A 758 -7.94 36.22 20.51
CA GLU A 758 -9.17 36.51 19.76
C GLU A 758 -9.68 37.93 20.02
N LEU A 759 -9.56 38.42 21.27
CA LEU A 759 -9.85 39.81 21.62
C LEU A 759 -8.97 40.79 20.83
N ARG A 760 -7.66 40.52 20.73
CA ARG A 760 -6.72 41.34 19.92
C ARG A 760 -7.09 41.33 18.44
N GLN A 761 -7.40 40.16 17.89
CA GLN A 761 -7.83 40.05 16.50
C GLN A 761 -9.13 40.82 16.23
N LEU A 762 -10.11 40.72 17.13
CA LEU A 762 -11.38 41.41 17.01
C LEU A 762 -11.20 42.93 17.10
N ARG A 763 -10.34 43.38 18.03
CA ARG A 763 -9.93 44.77 18.17
C ARG A 763 -9.36 45.32 16.88
N ASP A 764 -8.39 44.62 16.29
CA ASP A 764 -7.75 45.06 15.05
C ASP A 764 -8.73 45.10 13.88
N SER A 765 -9.61 44.09 13.76
CA SER A 765 -10.66 44.06 12.74
C SER A 765 -11.65 45.22 12.87
N LYS A 766 -12.09 45.55 14.11
CA LYS A 766 -13.00 46.67 14.36
C LYS A 766 -12.32 48.03 14.16
N ALA A 767 -11.02 48.13 14.48
CA ALA A 767 -10.24 49.34 14.26
C ALA A 767 -10.08 49.62 12.77
N GLU A 768 -9.77 48.60 11.97
CA GLU A 768 -9.73 48.71 10.51
C GLU A 768 -11.09 49.13 9.94
N GLN A 769 -12.19 48.52 10.43
CA GLN A 769 -13.55 48.89 10.03
C GLN A 769 -13.87 50.36 10.36
N LEU A 770 -13.50 50.83 11.55
CA LEU A 770 -13.71 52.22 11.96
C LEU A 770 -12.95 53.18 11.06
N VAL A 771 -11.66 52.93 10.82
CA VAL A 771 -10.82 53.74 9.92
C VAL A 771 -11.41 53.80 8.51
N ARG A 772 -11.89 52.67 7.98
CA ARG A 772 -12.53 52.60 6.67
C ARG A 772 -13.82 53.45 6.60
N LEU A 773 -14.68 53.34 7.62
CA LEU A 773 -15.92 54.11 7.69
C LEU A 773 -15.64 55.61 7.84
N GLU A 774 -14.72 56.00 8.72
CA GLU A 774 -14.31 57.40 8.91
C GLU A 774 -13.68 57.99 7.64
N ALA A 775 -12.87 57.23 6.89
CA ALA A 775 -12.32 57.67 5.61
C ALA A 775 -13.40 57.85 4.53
N ALA A 776 -14.42 56.99 4.50
CA ALA A 776 -15.55 57.10 3.58
C ALA A 776 -16.47 58.29 3.95
N TYR A 777 -16.71 58.50 5.25
CA TYR A 777 -17.49 59.60 5.81
C TYR A 777 -16.66 60.88 5.90
N GLY A 778 -16.62 61.62 4.80
CA GLY A 778 -15.81 62.84 4.68
C GLY A 778 -15.20 63.00 3.29
N SER A 779 -15.07 61.91 2.55
CA SER A 779 -14.60 61.91 1.15
C SER A 779 -15.73 61.65 0.15
N LEU A 780 -16.58 60.65 0.42
CA LEU A 780 -17.59 60.14 -0.53
C LEU A 780 -19.02 60.18 0.03
N LEU A 781 -19.19 60.17 1.35
CA LEU A 781 -20.49 60.06 2.03
C LEU A 781 -20.63 61.08 3.16
N VAL A 782 -21.86 61.58 3.38
CA VAL A 782 -22.23 62.37 4.57
C VAL A 782 -22.93 61.44 5.56
N PRO A 783 -22.45 61.28 6.81
CA PRO A 783 -23.05 60.35 7.74
C PRO A 783 -24.41 60.87 8.22
N GLY A 784 -25.46 60.04 8.10
CA GLY A 784 -26.76 60.29 8.72
C GLY A 784 -26.76 60.00 10.23
N PRO A 785 -27.87 60.26 10.96
CA PRO A 785 -27.97 60.00 12.39
C PRO A 785 -27.63 58.55 12.79
N LEU A 786 -28.05 57.56 11.99
CA LEU A 786 -27.76 56.14 12.23
C LEU A 786 -26.29 55.78 11.96
N SER A 787 -25.69 56.32 10.91
CA SER A 787 -24.25 56.13 10.61
C SER A 787 -23.37 56.74 11.69
N ARG A 788 -23.74 57.93 12.21
CA ARG A 788 -23.07 58.54 13.36
C ARG A 788 -23.18 57.66 14.59
N ALA A 789 -24.37 57.16 14.90
CA ALA A 789 -24.59 56.25 16.02
C ALA A 789 -23.80 54.93 15.89
N ASN A 790 -23.72 54.35 14.68
CA ASN A 790 -22.95 53.12 14.44
C ASN A 790 -21.44 53.33 14.57
N THR A 791 -20.91 54.44 14.05
CA THR A 791 -19.48 54.77 14.16
C THR A 791 -19.11 55.04 15.63
N GLU A 792 -19.99 55.73 16.35
CA GLU A 792 -19.81 55.98 17.78
C GLU A 792 -19.88 54.70 18.62
N LEU A 793 -20.84 53.81 18.32
CA LEU A 793 -20.91 52.50 18.94
C LEU A 793 -19.66 51.66 18.66
N LEU A 794 -19.10 51.72 17.46
CA LEU A 794 -17.87 51.01 17.12
C LEU A 794 -16.65 51.55 17.90
N ARG A 795 -16.58 52.88 18.13
CA ARG A 795 -15.56 53.48 19.03
C ARG A 795 -15.72 53.01 20.46
N GLN A 796 -16.96 52.93 20.95
CA GLN A 796 -17.26 52.44 22.30
C GLN A 796 -16.91 50.96 22.44
N GLU A 797 -17.24 50.12 21.45
CA GLU A 797 -16.86 48.70 21.43
C GLU A 797 -15.33 48.54 21.40
N LEU A 798 -14.59 49.37 20.64
CA LEU A 798 -13.12 49.35 20.64
C LEU A 798 -12.54 49.71 22.00
N ALA A 799 -13.03 50.78 22.63
CA ALA A 799 -12.59 51.18 23.97
C ALA A 799 -12.85 50.07 25.00
N GLN A 800 -14.01 49.41 24.91
CA GLN A 800 -14.33 48.27 25.77
C GLN A 800 -13.40 47.09 25.51
N ILE A 801 -13.13 46.73 24.25
CA ILE A 801 -12.21 45.61 23.95
C ILE A 801 -10.80 45.92 24.46
N ASP A 802 -10.29 47.15 24.27
CA ASP A 802 -9.00 47.57 24.80
C ASP A 802 -8.95 47.45 26.35
N GLU A 803 -10.04 47.80 27.05
CA GLU A 803 -10.17 47.62 28.49
C GLU A 803 -10.15 46.14 28.91
N LEU A 804 -10.89 45.27 28.21
CA LEU A 804 -10.92 43.83 28.46
C LEU A 804 -9.53 43.20 28.20
N ILE A 805 -8.83 43.60 27.13
CA ILE A 805 -7.46 43.16 26.81
C ILE A 805 -6.50 43.54 27.94
N SER A 806 -6.49 44.82 28.35
CA SER A 806 -5.61 45.31 29.42
C SER A 806 -5.82 44.55 30.72
N LYS A 807 -7.09 44.23 31.03
CA LYS A 807 -7.44 43.44 32.20
C LYS A 807 -6.97 41.99 32.08
N CYS A 808 -7.17 41.34 30.93
CA CYS A 808 -6.64 40.00 30.66
C CYS A 808 -5.11 39.94 30.80
N GLU A 809 -4.39 40.95 30.32
CA GLU A 809 -2.92 41.05 30.45
C GLU A 809 -2.49 41.23 31.91
N THR A 810 -3.21 42.07 32.66
CA THR A 810 -2.97 42.25 34.10
C THR A 810 -3.23 40.96 34.87
N ASP A 811 -4.31 40.26 34.55
CA ASP A 811 -4.69 38.99 35.19
C ASP A 811 -3.66 37.90 34.90
N LEU A 812 -3.19 37.78 33.65
CA LEU A 812 -2.12 36.86 33.26
C LEU A 812 -0.79 37.18 33.99
N GLY A 813 -0.46 38.47 34.15
CA GLY A 813 0.72 38.91 34.89
C GLY A 813 0.65 38.68 36.41
N SER A 814 -0.55 38.44 36.94
CA SER A 814 -0.79 38.19 38.36
C SER A 814 -0.75 36.70 38.77
N LEU A 815 -0.60 35.79 37.79
CA LEU A 815 -0.51 34.36 38.04
C LEU A 815 0.79 33.99 38.76
N THR A 816 0.78 32.88 39.50
CA THR A 816 2.01 32.29 40.03
C THR A 816 2.92 31.84 38.89
N GLU A 817 4.23 31.73 39.10
CA GLU A 817 5.15 31.27 38.04
C GLU A 817 4.78 29.88 37.48
N GLU A 818 4.25 28.98 38.32
CA GLU A 818 3.78 27.66 37.90
C GLU A 818 2.48 27.73 37.07
N ASP A 819 1.49 28.51 37.51
CA ASP A 819 0.24 28.71 36.77
C ASP A 819 0.50 29.45 35.45
N LYS A 820 1.39 30.44 35.47
CA LYS A 820 1.79 31.21 34.29
C LYS A 820 2.47 30.32 33.26
N ALA A 821 3.45 29.50 33.67
CA ALA A 821 4.09 28.54 32.77
C ALA A 821 3.08 27.55 32.18
N THR A 822 2.12 27.08 32.99
CA THR A 822 1.05 26.17 32.55
C THR A 822 0.11 26.83 31.51
N VAL A 823 -0.31 28.06 31.77
CA VAL A 823 -1.18 28.84 30.88
C VAL A 823 -0.45 29.24 29.60
N GLU A 824 0.78 29.73 29.68
CA GLU A 824 1.60 30.11 28.53
C GLU A 824 1.93 28.91 27.64
N ALA A 825 2.28 27.75 28.22
CA ALA A 825 2.50 26.51 27.47
C ALA A 825 1.22 26.06 26.75
N TRP A 826 0.06 26.13 27.41
CA TRP A 826 -1.22 25.82 26.78
C TRP A 826 -1.59 26.81 25.68
N LEU A 827 -1.46 28.11 25.91
CA LEU A 827 -1.71 29.15 24.90
C LEU A 827 -0.78 28.97 23.70
N HIS A 828 0.50 28.69 23.91
CA HIS A 828 1.45 28.42 22.84
C HIS A 828 1.07 27.17 22.02
N SER A 829 0.75 26.07 22.69
CA SER A 829 0.32 24.82 22.04
C SER A 829 -0.98 25.04 21.27
N ARG A 830 -1.98 25.65 21.91
CA ARG A 830 -3.27 25.99 21.32
C ARG A 830 -3.10 26.89 20.10
N ASP A 831 -2.37 27.99 20.22
CA ASP A 831 -2.19 28.93 19.11
C ASP A 831 -1.43 28.24 17.97
N ARG A 832 -0.40 27.43 18.26
CA ARG A 832 0.35 26.65 17.26
C ARG A 832 -0.49 25.58 16.54
N PHE A 833 -1.43 24.93 17.22
CA PHE A 833 -2.25 23.88 16.60
C PHE A 833 -3.57 24.39 16.00
N LEU A 834 -4.15 25.48 16.53
CA LEU A 834 -5.39 26.08 16.03
C LEU A 834 -5.17 27.13 14.93
N THR A 835 -4.06 27.87 14.90
CA THR A 835 -3.75 28.76 13.75
C THR A 835 -3.39 27.98 12.49
N VAL A 836 -2.95 26.73 12.66
CA VAL A 836 -2.48 25.84 11.59
C VAL A 836 -3.61 25.01 10.95
N ILE A 837 -4.73 24.85 11.65
CA ILE A 837 -5.91 24.12 11.14
C ILE A 837 -6.99 25.16 10.84
N PRO A 838 -7.51 25.24 9.60
CA PRO A 838 -8.64 26.10 9.32
C PRO A 838 -9.91 25.42 9.87
N VAL A 839 -10.05 25.37 11.20
CA VAL A 839 -11.20 24.80 11.91
C VAL A 839 -12.48 25.47 11.40
N ALA A 840 -12.42 26.77 11.11
CA ALA A 840 -13.48 27.53 10.44
C ALA A 840 -13.86 26.96 9.05
N ALA A 841 -12.90 26.50 8.23
CA ALA A 841 -13.18 25.90 6.92
C ALA A 841 -13.74 24.47 7.03
N VAL A 842 -13.32 23.71 8.05
CA VAL A 842 -13.86 22.37 8.36
C VAL A 842 -15.31 22.47 8.84
N LEU A 843 -15.63 23.48 9.65
CA LEU A 843 -16.99 23.78 10.10
C LEU A 843 -17.85 24.33 8.94
N ALA A 844 -17.35 25.29 8.16
CA ALA A 844 -18.07 25.88 7.03
C ALA A 844 -18.45 24.84 5.94
N GLY A 845 -17.56 23.89 5.65
CA GLY A 845 -17.84 22.81 4.69
C GLY A 845 -18.92 21.82 5.14
N ARG A 846 -19.20 21.74 6.45
CA ARG A 846 -20.23 20.87 7.03
C ARG A 846 -21.62 21.52 7.01
N GLN A 847 -21.69 22.85 6.92
CA GLN A 847 -22.89 23.59 7.23
C GLN A 847 -23.82 23.89 6.03
N GLN A 848 -23.42 23.70 4.76
CA GLN A 848 -24.26 24.00 3.57
C GLN A 848 -25.26 25.17 3.81
N LEU A 849 -24.76 26.31 4.28
CA LEU A 849 -25.62 27.43 4.65
C LEU A 849 -26.15 28.07 3.37
N ALA A 850 -27.37 27.68 2.99
CA ALA A 850 -28.20 28.43 2.06
C ALA A 850 -28.68 29.70 2.77
N GLN A 851 -27.81 30.72 2.78
CA GLN A 851 -28.01 32.11 3.23
C GLN A 851 -28.07 32.38 4.75
N PRO A 852 -27.31 33.36 5.26
CA PRO A 852 -27.70 34.12 6.44
C PRO A 852 -28.84 35.10 6.07
N THR A 853 -29.89 35.12 6.87
CA THR A 853 -30.95 36.13 6.78
C THR A 853 -30.40 37.46 7.29
N ILE A 854 -30.22 38.44 6.40
CA ILE A 854 -30.01 39.84 6.78
C ILE A 854 -31.23 40.63 6.31
N ASP A 855 -31.86 41.34 7.24
CA ASP A 855 -32.92 42.32 6.97
C ASP A 855 -32.39 43.41 6.01
N PRO A 856 -33.15 43.83 4.98
CA PRO A 856 -32.65 44.72 3.94
C PRO A 856 -32.46 46.16 4.45
N ILE A 857 -31.25 46.69 4.32
CA ILE A 857 -31.05 48.14 4.28
C ILE A 857 -31.58 48.62 2.91
N LEU A 858 -32.72 49.31 2.93
CA LEU A 858 -33.29 49.96 1.75
C LEU A 858 -32.33 51.04 1.23
N LEU A 859 -31.74 50.79 0.07
CA LEU A 859 -31.11 51.83 -0.75
C LEU A 859 -32.23 52.65 -1.41
N THR A 860 -32.31 53.95 -1.12
CA THR A 860 -33.20 54.86 -1.86
C THR A 860 -32.67 55.08 -3.28
N TRP A 861 -33.59 55.13 -4.24
CA TRP A 861 -33.41 54.93 -5.68
C TRP A 861 -32.68 56.05 -6.46
N GLU A 862 -31.96 56.97 -5.81
CA GLU A 862 -31.47 58.21 -6.45
C GLU A 862 -29.96 58.36 -6.53
N ALA A 863 -29.24 57.29 -6.88
CA ALA A 863 -27.84 57.40 -7.30
C ALA A 863 -27.56 56.51 -8.52
N ARG A 864 -27.95 57.02 -9.70
CA ARG A 864 -27.35 56.71 -10.99
C ARG A 864 -26.64 57.95 -11.51
#